data_AF-A0A661XSG3-F1
#
_entry.id   AF-A0A661XSG3-F1
#
_cell.length_a   1.000
_cell.length_b   1.000
_cell.length_c   1.000
_cell.angle_alpha   90.00
_cell.angle_beta   90.00
_cell.angle_gamma   90.00
#
_symmetry.space_group_name_H-M   'P 1'
#
loop_
_entity.id
_entity.type
_entity.pdbx_description
1 polymer ?
#
loop_
_entity_poly.entity_id
_entity_poly.type
_entity_poly.pdbx_seq_one_letter_code
_entity_poly.pdbx_strand_id
1 'polypeptide(L)'
;MRLVISVLFIVAFSTSQAQQTSGIWSDQQEARINTTGGRNIIPDVYRTLHADITPLLNALENAPDESITPPQASTTRLRIPRPEGGFDIFKIVEYAMMEPGLQARFPEIRTYRGVDISNPYKTIRLQWTVHGFGAMVSGDKAGKYFVVPYARRNQSDYISYYKKDYRAVGDPFQCHFKNDKTSTSRPTIENRISGDCTFRSYRLAVATTGEYANFHDASSSSDVDTLLSAVVIAVNRVNEVYERDVAVRMILIETTTSVFYYDGVTDPYTNGNGSAMLGENQATIDAEIGSANYDIGHVFSTGGGGVATLNAPCINTRKARGVTGQSSPIDDPFYIDYVAHEMGHQFGANHTQNNSCNRNNPTAMEPGSASTIMGYAGICNPNVQAHSDDYFHGISIQEIRNYISSGNGDNCDVPIIWSNNAPVISPGSDYTIPVSTPFMLIADVLDMDGDPIRYLWEQWDNEVGSIMPPNPTNTQGPLFRSFDPDSVPIRVFPKMQDIVNGTTSDWEVLPSVSRNMDFRITAIDFHNAVAGCSDEDNINVTTDATAGPFLVLGPNSSADSWTEGHFVDVTWDVSNTDGPGVNCNSIDIFLSRDGGYTYPDTLAIDAPNNGMASIEVPVGITTQARVMVRGSNNIFFDISDEDFEILTGTVDYALNASPALIQLCEIDPFTDVRFHIAVISINGYVEPVTLTIDSLPVGAVGILTSTVVSPGDTVILKVGNVGSVAFGSHEIVISGSSLAGSKQVRMQLDIVDTNAVTILHSPLNDTIEVDLNPELLWAGNETESTYQVELATDTQFIDVIFATTTLDTSLVVDTVLGASTEYFWRVRRNTSCHTGPWSAIFSFTTVDIFCFEMASADVPKVISSSGSPTVVSELLMIDGGIISDLNLLDLDISHTWVADLDVRLTSPIGTEVILFNSICGSDNDVDLNLDDDAFGDPPCPPNDGGTYQPQGLFSDFNGENVRGDWILTVNDLENNDGGSLHSWSIEVCVTNFSCNKVVINTDSDGPGSLKQVLECAQSGDTVTFHSDLANSTFSIDSTIVLSESITIMGPDSGEMSIDGGQLARTLTVLTGAHVELINFRIGAGTGLVGGAILNEGSLILRNITIFNTHNLPFQTTVENNGPLVLFGDCVIEQ
;
A
#
# COMPACT_ATOMS: atom_id res chain seq x y z
N MET A 1 35.63 -51.82 -38.77
CA MET A 1 35.96 -51.91 -37.35
C MET A 1 34.65 -51.70 -36.58
N ARG A 2 34.19 -52.75 -35.85
CA ARG A 2 33.03 -52.83 -34.92
C ARG A 2 31.62 -52.61 -35.54
N LEU A 3 30.81 -53.69 -35.70
CA LEU A 3 29.77 -54.23 -34.77
C LEU A 3 28.44 -53.44 -34.93
N VAL A 4 27.21 -53.95 -35.08
CA VAL A 4 26.54 -55.26 -34.88
C VAL A 4 25.26 -55.33 -35.76
N ILE A 5 25.05 -56.54 -36.30
CA ILE A 5 23.83 -57.28 -36.68
C ILE A 5 22.46 -56.59 -36.47
N SER A 6 21.73 -56.46 -37.58
CA SER A 6 20.28 -56.26 -37.65
C SER A 6 19.52 -57.58 -37.42
N VAL A 7 18.57 -57.59 -36.49
CA VAL A 7 17.47 -58.58 -36.44
C VAL A 7 16.16 -57.81 -36.35
N LEU A 8 15.30 -58.05 -37.34
CA LEU A 8 13.93 -57.56 -37.48
C LEU A 8 13.07 -58.04 -36.30
N PHE A 9 12.41 -57.10 -35.60
CA PHE A 9 11.19 -57.37 -34.83
C PHE A 9 10.09 -56.46 -35.37
N ILE A 10 9.01 -57.09 -35.83
CA ILE A 10 7.79 -56.44 -36.31
C ILE A 10 7.09 -55.84 -35.09
N VAL A 11 7.06 -54.51 -34.99
CA VAL A 11 6.19 -53.78 -34.06
C VAL A 11 4.97 -53.32 -34.85
N ALA A 12 3.82 -53.88 -34.52
CA ALA A 12 2.53 -53.42 -35.00
C ALA A 12 2.26 -52.03 -34.41
N PHE A 13 2.19 -51.01 -35.26
CA PHE A 13 1.64 -49.71 -34.87
C PHE A 13 0.14 -49.85 -34.67
N SER A 14 -0.30 -49.95 -33.42
CA SER A 14 -1.68 -49.64 -33.03
C SER A 14 -1.82 -48.12 -32.97
N THR A 15 -2.41 -47.53 -34.00
CA THR A 15 -2.85 -46.13 -33.98
C THR A 15 -3.94 -45.97 -32.93
N SER A 16 -3.66 -45.25 -31.85
CA SER A 16 -4.66 -44.81 -30.87
C SER A 16 -5.60 -43.80 -31.54
N GLN A 17 -6.78 -44.26 -31.96
CA GLN A 17 -7.85 -43.35 -32.36
C GLN A 17 -8.36 -42.64 -31.10
N ALA A 18 -8.27 -41.31 -31.09
CA ALA A 18 -8.89 -40.46 -30.07
C ALA A 18 -10.41 -40.66 -30.10
N GLN A 19 -10.99 -41.09 -28.99
CA GLN A 19 -12.41 -41.39 -28.88
C GLN A 19 -13.17 -40.10 -28.57
N GLN A 20 -13.84 -39.54 -29.58
CA GLN A 20 -14.75 -38.41 -29.40
C GLN A 20 -16.04 -38.95 -28.74
N THR A 21 -16.42 -38.42 -27.57
CA THR A 21 -17.61 -38.84 -26.79
C THR A 21 -18.94 -38.33 -27.40
N SER A 22 -19.16 -38.53 -28.70
CA SER A 22 -20.46 -38.24 -29.32
C SER A 22 -21.52 -39.21 -28.77
N GLY A 23 -22.59 -38.69 -28.16
CA GLY A 23 -23.77 -39.48 -27.79
C GLY A 23 -23.94 -39.86 -26.31
N ILE A 24 -23.18 -39.30 -25.37
CA ILE A 24 -23.45 -39.49 -23.93
C ILE A 24 -24.78 -38.83 -23.54
N TRP A 25 -25.00 -37.59 -23.95
CA TRP A 25 -26.13 -36.78 -23.52
C TRP A 25 -27.19 -36.64 -24.61
N SER A 26 -28.46 -36.71 -24.23
CA SER A 26 -29.60 -36.40 -25.08
C SER A 26 -30.63 -35.57 -24.33
N ASP A 27 -31.30 -34.64 -25.00
CA ASP A 27 -32.41 -33.88 -24.40
C ASP A 27 -33.58 -34.81 -24.07
N GLN A 28 -34.12 -34.66 -22.86
CA GLN A 28 -35.21 -35.48 -22.33
C GLN A 28 -36.41 -34.61 -22.01
N GLN A 29 -37.62 -35.08 -22.34
CA GLN A 29 -38.83 -34.40 -21.89
C GLN A 29 -39.08 -34.71 -20.42
N GLU A 30 -39.20 -33.68 -19.57
CA GLU A 30 -39.39 -33.85 -18.12
C GLU A 30 -40.56 -34.79 -17.78
N ALA A 31 -41.68 -34.69 -18.51
CA ALA A 31 -42.86 -35.55 -18.32
C ALA A 31 -42.60 -37.07 -18.56
N ARG A 32 -41.44 -37.45 -19.09
CA ARG A 32 -41.03 -38.85 -19.32
C ARG A 32 -40.07 -39.38 -18.26
N ILE A 33 -39.59 -38.53 -17.35
CA ILE A 33 -38.67 -38.92 -16.29
C ILE A 33 -39.47 -39.61 -15.19
N ASN A 34 -39.13 -40.87 -14.89
CA ASN A 34 -39.74 -41.63 -13.80
C ASN A 34 -38.81 -41.59 -12.59
N THR A 35 -39.22 -40.94 -11.51
CA THR A 35 -38.42 -40.85 -10.28
C THR A 35 -38.94 -41.77 -9.19
N THR A 36 -38.03 -42.50 -8.54
CA THR A 36 -38.32 -43.30 -7.33
C THR A 36 -37.88 -42.61 -6.04
N GLY A 37 -37.10 -41.53 -6.12
CA GLY A 37 -36.60 -40.75 -4.99
C GLY A 37 -37.12 -39.31 -4.97
N GLY A 38 -36.88 -38.62 -3.86
CA GLY A 38 -37.24 -37.21 -3.69
C GLY A 38 -36.47 -36.29 -4.64
N ARG A 39 -37.12 -35.21 -5.07
CA ARG A 39 -36.51 -34.15 -5.88
C ARG A 39 -36.26 -32.94 -4.97
N ASN A 40 -34.98 -32.69 -4.66
CA ASN A 40 -34.59 -31.64 -3.73
C ASN A 40 -34.03 -30.38 -4.41
N ILE A 41 -33.52 -30.51 -5.63
CA ILE A 41 -32.99 -29.39 -6.42
C ILE A 41 -34.01 -29.05 -7.51
N ILE A 42 -34.59 -27.85 -7.40
CA ILE A 42 -35.63 -27.35 -8.31
C ILE A 42 -35.27 -25.91 -8.68
N PRO A 43 -34.45 -25.69 -9.71
CA PRO A 43 -34.16 -24.36 -10.24
C PRO A 43 -35.38 -23.78 -10.97
N ASP A 44 -35.44 -22.46 -11.07
CA ASP A 44 -36.43 -21.71 -11.84
C ASP A 44 -36.27 -21.97 -13.35
N VAL A 45 -35.03 -22.11 -13.83
CA VAL A 45 -34.68 -22.40 -15.23
C VAL A 45 -33.64 -23.52 -15.29
N TYR A 46 -33.91 -24.56 -16.08
CA TYR A 46 -33.00 -25.69 -16.26
C TYR A 46 -33.30 -26.49 -17.54
N ARG A 47 -32.30 -27.26 -17.99
CA ARG A 47 -32.39 -28.19 -19.11
C ARG A 47 -32.43 -29.63 -18.62
N THR A 48 -33.42 -30.41 -19.05
CA THR A 48 -33.56 -31.84 -18.71
C THR A 48 -32.89 -32.75 -19.72
N LEU A 49 -32.09 -33.70 -19.21
CA LEU A 49 -31.17 -34.50 -20.00
C LEU A 49 -31.25 -35.98 -19.61
N HIS A 50 -30.97 -36.86 -20.56
CA HIS A 50 -30.73 -38.29 -20.33
C HIS A 50 -29.29 -38.63 -20.70
N ALA A 51 -28.60 -39.39 -19.84
CA ALA A 51 -27.22 -39.81 -20.04
C ALA A 51 -27.12 -41.32 -20.32
N ASP A 52 -26.37 -41.69 -21.35
CA ASP A 52 -25.90 -43.06 -21.52
C ASP A 52 -24.72 -43.32 -20.57
N ILE A 53 -24.96 -44.16 -19.57
CA ILE A 53 -24.05 -44.36 -18.43
C ILE A 53 -22.80 -45.14 -18.80
N THR A 54 -22.89 -46.06 -19.76
CA THR A 54 -21.75 -46.89 -20.16
C THR A 54 -20.61 -46.04 -20.77
N PRO A 55 -20.84 -45.19 -21.80
CA PRO A 55 -19.80 -44.33 -22.34
C PRO A 55 -19.36 -43.22 -21.37
N LEU A 56 -20.24 -42.76 -20.47
CA LEU A 56 -19.89 -41.79 -19.44
C LEU A 56 -18.88 -42.38 -18.45
N LEU A 57 -19.20 -43.53 -17.86
CA LEU A 57 -18.30 -44.23 -16.94
C LEU A 57 -16.97 -44.60 -17.61
N ASN A 58 -17.02 -45.11 -18.84
CA ASN A 58 -15.81 -45.45 -19.58
C ASN A 58 -14.92 -44.21 -19.84
N ALA A 59 -15.51 -43.03 -20.07
CA ALA A 59 -14.74 -41.80 -20.21
C ALA A 59 -14.06 -41.40 -18.88
N LEU A 60 -14.76 -41.55 -17.76
CA LEU A 60 -14.25 -41.24 -16.42
C LEU A 60 -13.15 -42.22 -15.99
N GLU A 61 -13.37 -43.54 -16.13
CA GLU A 61 -12.40 -44.58 -15.76
C GLU A 61 -11.09 -44.54 -16.58
N ASN A 62 -11.12 -43.95 -17.78
CA ASN A 62 -9.92 -43.76 -18.62
C ASN A 62 -9.27 -42.38 -18.41
N ALA A 63 -9.76 -41.55 -17.50
CA ALA A 63 -9.06 -40.31 -17.15
C ALA A 63 -7.73 -40.66 -16.47
N PRO A 64 -6.60 -40.06 -16.88
CA PRO A 64 -5.33 -40.29 -16.22
C PRO A 64 -5.33 -39.65 -14.82
N ASP A 65 -4.45 -40.14 -13.95
CA ASP A 65 -4.21 -39.57 -12.63
C ASP A 65 -3.48 -38.22 -12.74
N GLU A 66 -3.94 -37.21 -12.00
CA GLU A 66 -3.39 -35.85 -12.02
C GLU A 66 -1.89 -35.79 -11.67
N SER A 67 -1.41 -36.71 -10.82
CA SER A 67 0.00 -36.76 -10.40
C SER A 67 0.93 -37.21 -11.52
N ILE A 68 0.36 -37.81 -12.57
CA ILE A 68 1.08 -38.27 -13.76
C ILE A 68 0.86 -37.31 -14.93
N THR A 69 -0.36 -36.78 -15.08
CA THR A 69 -0.76 -35.95 -16.22
C THR A 69 -1.60 -34.76 -15.74
N PRO A 70 -1.15 -33.51 -15.94
CA PRO A 70 -1.97 -32.35 -15.62
C PRO A 70 -3.19 -32.24 -16.57
N PRO A 71 -4.28 -31.56 -16.14
CA PRO A 71 -5.48 -31.37 -16.95
C PRO A 71 -5.24 -30.91 -18.40
N GLN A 72 -4.34 -29.96 -18.62
CA GLN A 72 -3.99 -29.39 -19.93
C GLN A 72 -3.42 -30.45 -20.88
N ALA A 73 -2.67 -31.41 -20.34
CA ALA A 73 -2.01 -32.48 -21.09
C ALA A 73 -2.91 -33.72 -21.28
N SER A 74 -4.05 -33.80 -20.57
CA SER A 74 -4.94 -34.96 -20.67
C SER A 74 -5.54 -35.11 -22.07
N THR A 75 -5.53 -36.35 -22.56
CA THR A 75 -6.18 -36.74 -23.81
C THR A 75 -7.65 -37.13 -23.63
N THR A 76 -8.09 -37.34 -22.38
CA THR A 76 -9.45 -37.78 -22.06
C THR A 76 -10.39 -36.57 -22.08
N ARG A 77 -11.41 -36.61 -22.96
CA ARG A 77 -12.32 -35.49 -23.22
C ARG A 77 -13.75 -35.82 -22.84
N LEU A 78 -14.38 -34.97 -22.05
CA LEU A 78 -15.77 -35.11 -21.63
C LEU A 78 -16.61 -33.92 -22.11
N ARG A 79 -17.75 -34.20 -22.75
CA ARG A 79 -18.73 -33.20 -23.16
C ARG A 79 -19.69 -32.94 -22.02
N ILE A 80 -19.94 -31.68 -21.69
CA ILE A 80 -20.80 -31.28 -20.58
C ILE A 80 -21.92 -30.39 -21.12
N PRO A 81 -23.20 -30.72 -20.87
CA PRO A 81 -24.34 -29.99 -21.42
C PRO A 81 -24.55 -28.66 -20.70
N ARG A 82 -24.61 -27.57 -21.47
CA ARG A 82 -24.91 -26.23 -20.94
C ARG A 82 -26.42 -26.02 -20.73
N PRO A 83 -26.83 -25.17 -19.78
CA PRO A 83 -28.25 -24.90 -19.50
C PRO A 83 -29.00 -24.30 -20.70
N GLU A 84 -28.39 -23.37 -21.43
CA GLU A 84 -28.96 -22.69 -22.59
C GLU A 84 -28.91 -23.51 -23.88
N GLY A 85 -28.29 -24.69 -23.84
CA GLY A 85 -28.10 -25.56 -24.99
C GLY A 85 -26.65 -25.64 -25.50
N GLY A 86 -26.36 -26.67 -26.29
CA GLY A 86 -24.99 -26.98 -26.70
C GLY A 86 -24.19 -27.68 -25.59
N PHE A 87 -22.86 -27.61 -25.71
CA PHE A 87 -21.91 -28.33 -24.85
C PHE A 87 -20.57 -27.60 -24.72
N ASP A 88 -19.99 -27.66 -23.53
CA ASP A 88 -18.56 -27.42 -23.31
C ASP A 88 -17.78 -28.74 -23.40
N ILE A 89 -16.47 -28.67 -23.60
CA ILE A 89 -15.63 -29.88 -23.75
C ILE A 89 -14.39 -29.73 -22.88
N PHE A 90 -14.30 -30.56 -21.86
CA PHE A 90 -13.21 -30.53 -20.89
C PHE A 90 -12.21 -31.64 -21.13
N LYS A 91 -10.92 -31.33 -20.95
CA LYS A 91 -9.89 -32.34 -20.70
C LYS A 91 -9.90 -32.66 -19.20
N ILE A 92 -10.06 -33.93 -18.86
CA ILE A 92 -10.30 -34.35 -17.48
C ILE A 92 -9.20 -35.29 -16.96
N VAL A 93 -8.95 -35.22 -15.66
CA VAL A 93 -8.03 -36.09 -14.91
C VAL A 93 -8.71 -36.54 -13.62
N GLU A 94 -8.40 -37.74 -13.17
CA GLU A 94 -8.77 -38.21 -11.84
C GLU A 94 -7.87 -37.51 -10.81
N TYR A 95 -8.47 -37.04 -9.72
CA TYR A 95 -7.73 -36.39 -8.64
C TYR A 95 -8.10 -37.05 -7.31
N ALA A 96 -7.09 -37.33 -6.49
CA ALA A 96 -7.28 -38.10 -5.27
C ALA A 96 -7.77 -37.22 -4.12
N MET A 97 -9.01 -37.46 -3.67
CA MET A 97 -9.63 -36.82 -2.50
C MET A 97 -9.80 -37.77 -1.32
N MET A 98 -9.38 -39.03 -1.46
CA MET A 98 -9.44 -40.05 -0.40
C MET A 98 -8.08 -40.73 -0.27
N GLU A 99 -7.71 -41.09 0.96
CA GLU A 99 -6.55 -41.92 1.20
C GLU A 99 -6.71 -43.28 0.47
N PRO A 100 -5.61 -43.89 0.00
CA PRO A 100 -5.67 -45.10 -0.83
C PRO A 100 -6.50 -46.25 -0.24
N GLY A 101 -6.49 -46.41 1.09
CA GLY A 101 -7.28 -47.44 1.78
C GLY A 101 -8.79 -47.20 1.72
N LEU A 102 -9.26 -45.94 1.85
CA LEU A 102 -10.67 -45.61 1.68
C LEU A 102 -11.09 -45.76 0.21
N GLN A 103 -10.27 -45.27 -0.71
CA GLN A 103 -10.53 -45.40 -2.15
C GLN A 103 -10.62 -46.86 -2.60
N ALA A 104 -9.80 -47.76 -2.04
CA ALA A 104 -9.85 -49.19 -2.34
C ALA A 104 -11.11 -49.88 -1.78
N ARG A 105 -11.68 -49.37 -0.68
CA ARG A 105 -12.93 -49.87 -0.09
C ARG A 105 -14.17 -49.42 -0.87
N PHE A 106 -14.12 -48.24 -1.49
CA PHE A 106 -15.21 -47.65 -2.28
C PHE A 106 -14.74 -47.27 -3.70
N PRO A 107 -14.35 -48.24 -4.53
CA PRO A 107 -13.74 -47.99 -5.85
C PRO A 107 -14.67 -47.31 -6.86
N GLU A 108 -15.98 -47.32 -6.60
CA GLU A 108 -17.02 -46.67 -7.40
C GLU A 108 -17.20 -45.18 -7.09
N ILE A 109 -16.66 -44.67 -5.98
CA ILE A 109 -16.73 -43.25 -5.61
C ILE A 109 -15.43 -42.58 -6.09
N ARG A 110 -15.52 -41.69 -7.09
CA ARG A 110 -14.35 -41.06 -7.71
C ARG A 110 -14.58 -39.58 -7.99
N THR A 111 -13.51 -38.81 -7.92
CA THR A 111 -13.47 -37.37 -8.14
C THR A 111 -12.55 -37.01 -9.29
N TYR A 112 -12.96 -36.05 -10.10
CA TYR A 112 -12.21 -35.62 -11.27
C TYR A 112 -12.23 -34.09 -11.36
N ARG A 113 -11.25 -33.56 -12.08
CA ARG A 113 -11.18 -32.13 -12.43
C ARG A 113 -10.79 -31.97 -13.89
N GLY A 114 -10.98 -30.77 -14.42
CA GLY A 114 -10.57 -30.49 -15.79
C GLY A 114 -10.58 -29.03 -16.18
N VAL A 115 -10.09 -28.79 -17.41
CA VAL A 115 -10.04 -27.47 -18.06
C VAL A 115 -10.69 -27.56 -19.44
N ASP A 116 -11.43 -26.52 -19.82
CA ASP A 116 -12.10 -26.46 -21.12
C ASP A 116 -11.06 -26.33 -22.24
N ILE A 117 -11.33 -26.96 -23.39
CA ILE A 117 -10.41 -26.96 -24.53
C ILE A 117 -10.35 -25.62 -25.28
N SER A 118 -11.36 -24.77 -25.11
CA SER A 118 -11.55 -23.52 -25.84
C SER A 118 -11.36 -22.29 -24.96
N ASN A 119 -11.58 -22.42 -23.65
CA ASN A 119 -11.38 -21.34 -22.69
C ASN A 119 -10.57 -21.86 -21.49
N PRO A 120 -9.29 -21.49 -21.35
CA PRO A 120 -8.43 -21.99 -20.27
C PRO A 120 -8.83 -21.45 -18.88
N TYR A 121 -9.65 -20.40 -18.81
CA TYR A 121 -10.22 -19.92 -17.55
C TYR A 121 -11.39 -20.79 -17.06
N LYS A 122 -12.01 -21.58 -17.94
CA LYS A 122 -13.19 -22.37 -17.61
C LYS A 122 -12.77 -23.75 -17.10
N THR A 123 -13.13 -24.05 -15.86
CA THR A 123 -12.70 -25.25 -15.14
C THR A 123 -13.90 -26.07 -14.71
N ILE A 124 -13.68 -27.35 -14.43
CA ILE A 124 -14.74 -28.27 -14.01
C ILE A 124 -14.31 -29.11 -12.81
N ARG A 125 -15.25 -29.30 -11.88
CA ARG A 125 -15.21 -30.33 -10.84
C ARG A 125 -16.25 -31.38 -11.11
N LEU A 126 -15.86 -32.63 -10.94
CA LEU A 126 -16.67 -33.78 -11.30
C LEU A 126 -16.61 -34.82 -10.18
N GLN A 127 -17.70 -35.56 -10.03
CA GLN A 127 -17.72 -36.77 -9.24
C GLN A 127 -18.63 -37.81 -9.86
N TRP A 128 -18.26 -39.07 -9.68
CA TRP A 128 -19.17 -40.19 -9.82
C TRP A 128 -19.30 -40.87 -8.46
N THR A 129 -20.54 -41.05 -8.01
CA THR A 129 -20.86 -41.64 -6.71
C THR A 129 -22.07 -42.57 -6.83
N VAL A 130 -22.52 -43.18 -5.73
CA VAL A 130 -23.77 -43.97 -5.76
C VAL A 130 -25.01 -43.10 -6.04
N HIS A 131 -24.91 -41.78 -5.84
CA HIS A 131 -25.94 -40.81 -6.23
C HIS A 131 -25.95 -40.49 -7.73
N GLY A 132 -24.93 -40.93 -8.48
CA GLY A 132 -24.77 -40.67 -9.91
C GLY A 132 -23.66 -39.66 -10.23
N PHE A 133 -23.69 -39.13 -11.45
CA PHE A 133 -22.75 -38.12 -11.92
C PHE A 133 -23.08 -36.73 -11.38
N GLY A 134 -22.07 -36.01 -10.92
CA GLY A 134 -22.17 -34.59 -10.60
C GLY A 134 -21.08 -33.83 -11.33
N ALA A 135 -21.43 -32.67 -11.87
CA ALA A 135 -20.49 -31.74 -12.46
C ALA A 135 -20.80 -30.32 -12.06
N MET A 136 -19.73 -29.55 -11.93
CA MET A 136 -19.79 -28.13 -11.64
C MET A 136 -18.77 -27.38 -12.47
N VAL A 137 -19.23 -26.38 -13.20
CA VAL A 137 -18.41 -25.61 -14.13
C VAL A 137 -18.29 -24.17 -13.65
N SER A 138 -17.05 -23.72 -13.54
CA SER A 138 -16.65 -22.40 -13.04
C SER A 138 -15.87 -21.62 -14.09
N GLY A 139 -15.81 -20.30 -13.92
CA GLY A 139 -14.90 -19.45 -14.67
C GLY A 139 -15.40 -18.90 -16.01
N ASP A 140 -16.70 -18.98 -16.26
CA ASP A 140 -17.36 -18.41 -17.44
C ASP A 140 -18.09 -17.09 -17.08
N LYS A 141 -18.10 -16.12 -18.01
CA LYS A 141 -18.86 -14.86 -17.86
C LYS A 141 -20.37 -15.10 -17.86
N ALA A 142 -20.86 -16.19 -18.45
CA ALA A 142 -22.27 -16.58 -18.39
C ALA A 142 -22.75 -16.95 -16.96
N GLY A 143 -21.80 -17.22 -16.06
CA GLY A 143 -22.02 -17.67 -14.70
C GLY A 143 -21.75 -19.16 -14.52
N LYS A 144 -21.64 -19.57 -13.25
CA LYS A 144 -21.38 -20.96 -12.84
C LYS A 144 -22.62 -21.81 -13.10
N TYR A 145 -22.42 -23.04 -13.57
CA TYR A 145 -23.52 -23.97 -13.84
C TYR A 145 -23.22 -25.39 -13.36
N PHE A 146 -24.29 -26.12 -13.10
CA PHE A 146 -24.26 -27.46 -12.51
C PHE A 146 -24.89 -28.46 -13.46
N VAL A 147 -24.39 -29.70 -13.48
CA VAL A 147 -25.07 -30.86 -14.07
C VAL A 147 -25.19 -31.92 -12.99
N VAL A 148 -26.41 -32.16 -12.52
CA VAL A 148 -26.68 -33.03 -11.37
C VAL A 148 -27.86 -33.95 -11.63
N PRO A 149 -28.00 -35.06 -10.89
CA PRO A 149 -29.14 -35.96 -11.01
C PRO A 149 -30.49 -35.23 -10.87
N TYR A 150 -31.47 -35.59 -11.69
CA TYR A 150 -32.80 -34.97 -11.67
C TYR A 150 -33.51 -35.18 -10.32
N ALA A 151 -33.28 -36.32 -9.67
CA ALA A 151 -33.82 -36.67 -8.36
C ALA A 151 -32.88 -37.64 -7.64
N ARG A 152 -33.05 -37.82 -6.34
CA ARG A 152 -32.29 -38.82 -5.57
C ARG A 152 -32.41 -40.20 -6.19
N ARG A 153 -31.30 -40.93 -6.24
CA ARG A 153 -31.19 -42.28 -6.83
C ARG A 153 -31.54 -42.34 -8.33
N ASN A 154 -31.61 -41.20 -9.02
CA ASN A 154 -31.75 -41.17 -10.48
C ASN A 154 -30.37 -41.04 -11.13
N GLN A 155 -29.80 -42.16 -11.57
CA GLN A 155 -28.47 -42.16 -12.18
C GLN A 155 -28.49 -41.89 -13.69
N SER A 156 -29.66 -41.80 -14.34
CA SER A 156 -29.78 -41.72 -15.81
C SER A 156 -30.34 -40.40 -16.34
N ASP A 157 -31.15 -39.69 -15.56
CA ASP A 157 -31.70 -38.39 -15.97
C ASP A 157 -31.16 -37.27 -15.08
N TYR A 158 -30.83 -36.15 -15.72
CA TYR A 158 -30.06 -35.03 -15.16
C TYR A 158 -30.73 -33.70 -15.46
N ILE A 159 -30.38 -32.69 -14.67
CA ILE A 159 -30.66 -31.28 -14.94
C ILE A 159 -29.36 -30.51 -15.13
N SER A 160 -29.37 -29.54 -16.05
CA SER A 160 -28.32 -28.53 -16.21
C SER A 160 -28.89 -27.14 -15.96
N TYR A 161 -28.33 -26.39 -15.01
CA TYR A 161 -28.83 -25.07 -14.58
C TYR A 161 -27.71 -24.13 -14.11
N TYR A 162 -27.93 -22.82 -14.22
CA TYR A 162 -27.02 -21.82 -13.65
C TYR A 162 -27.28 -21.61 -12.16
N LYS A 163 -26.23 -21.29 -11.37
CA LYS A 163 -26.35 -20.97 -9.93
C LYS A 163 -27.46 -19.94 -9.65
N LYS A 164 -27.51 -18.88 -10.46
CA LYS A 164 -28.49 -17.78 -10.35
C LYS A 164 -29.95 -18.20 -10.50
N ASP A 165 -30.21 -19.35 -11.13
CA ASP A 165 -31.55 -19.86 -11.36
C ASP A 165 -32.01 -20.78 -10.21
N TYR A 166 -31.15 -21.08 -9.23
CA TYR A 166 -31.51 -21.90 -8.08
C TYR A 166 -31.75 -21.02 -6.84
N ARG A 167 -32.89 -21.25 -6.18
CA ARG A 167 -33.24 -20.61 -4.91
C ARG A 167 -33.33 -21.66 -3.83
N ALA A 168 -32.48 -21.55 -2.82
CA ALA A 168 -32.52 -22.44 -1.67
C ALA A 168 -33.86 -22.29 -0.93
N VAL A 169 -34.42 -23.41 -0.47
CA VAL A 169 -35.59 -23.42 0.43
C VAL A 169 -35.10 -23.92 1.79
N GLY A 170 -35.05 -23.05 2.80
CA GLY A 170 -34.55 -23.38 4.12
C GLY A 170 -34.59 -22.19 5.09
N ASP A 171 -34.28 -22.46 6.36
CA ASP A 171 -34.14 -21.42 7.38
C ASP A 171 -32.94 -20.49 7.06
N PRO A 172 -33.02 -19.20 7.40
CA PRO A 172 -31.91 -18.25 7.19
C PRO A 172 -30.66 -18.70 7.95
N PHE A 173 -29.48 -18.39 7.39
CA PHE A 173 -28.22 -18.81 8.00
C PHE A 173 -28.02 -18.26 9.41
N GLN A 174 -27.53 -19.13 10.30
CA GLN A 174 -27.22 -18.82 11.69
C GLN A 174 -25.82 -19.35 11.99
N CYS A 175 -24.83 -18.47 11.95
CA CYS A 175 -23.48 -18.74 12.44
C CYS A 175 -23.34 -18.20 13.87
N HIS A 176 -22.76 -19.02 14.74
CA HIS A 176 -22.50 -18.68 16.13
C HIS A 176 -20.99 -18.66 16.37
N PHE A 177 -20.37 -17.48 16.48
CA PHE A 177 -18.92 -17.36 16.67
C PHE A 177 -18.50 -17.44 18.15
N LYS A 178 -17.41 -18.16 18.46
CA LYS A 178 -16.74 -18.14 19.78
C LYS A 178 -15.32 -17.58 19.64
N ASN A 179 -15.12 -16.40 20.22
CA ASN A 179 -13.87 -15.66 20.14
C ASN A 179 -12.85 -16.19 21.17
N ASP A 180 -11.89 -17.01 20.73
CA ASP A 180 -10.69 -17.32 21.52
C ASP A 180 -9.48 -16.65 20.83
N LYS A 181 -9.15 -15.46 21.33
CA LYS A 181 -8.04 -14.55 20.98
C LYS A 181 -8.28 -13.54 19.85
N THR A 182 -8.36 -12.29 20.29
CA THR A 182 -8.24 -11.06 19.52
C THR A 182 -6.88 -10.97 18.82
N SER A 183 -6.86 -11.11 17.50
CA SER A 183 -5.87 -10.41 16.69
C SER A 183 -6.20 -8.92 16.80
N THR A 184 -5.41 -8.17 17.56
CA THR A 184 -5.60 -6.73 17.81
C THR A 184 -4.84 -5.85 16.81
N SER A 185 -4.06 -6.42 15.90
CA SER A 185 -3.31 -5.65 14.91
C SER A 185 -4.19 -5.38 13.70
N ARG A 186 -4.48 -4.09 13.46
CA ARG A 186 -4.86 -3.59 12.13
C ARG A 186 -3.81 -4.12 11.14
N PRO A 187 -4.19 -4.72 10.00
CA PRO A 187 -3.23 -4.96 8.93
C PRO A 187 -2.66 -3.59 8.55
N THR A 188 -1.38 -3.35 8.86
CA THR A 188 -0.67 -2.20 8.32
C THR A 188 -0.63 -2.34 6.80
N ILE A 189 -0.77 -1.23 6.09
CA ILE A 189 -0.86 -1.16 4.62
C ILE A 189 0.35 -1.84 3.93
N GLU A 190 1.46 -2.02 4.66
CA GLU A 190 2.77 -2.40 4.13
C GLU A 190 3.04 -3.90 3.91
N ASN A 191 2.21 -4.81 4.39
CA ASN A 191 2.52 -6.23 4.23
C ASN A 191 1.87 -6.79 2.96
N ARG A 192 2.59 -6.69 1.83
CA ARG A 192 2.42 -7.57 0.66
C ARG A 192 2.75 -9.00 1.08
N ILE A 193 1.74 -9.85 1.22
CA ILE A 193 1.90 -11.25 1.61
C ILE A 193 1.42 -12.13 0.46
N SER A 194 2.29 -12.31 -0.54
CA SER A 194 2.07 -13.28 -1.64
C SER A 194 1.92 -14.73 -1.11
N GLY A 195 2.42 -15.03 0.09
CA GLY A 195 2.49 -16.39 0.63
C GLY A 195 3.71 -17.14 0.08
N ASP A 196 3.73 -18.47 0.16
CA ASP A 196 4.87 -19.31 -0.22
C ASP A 196 4.64 -20.16 -1.49
N CYS A 197 3.52 -19.95 -2.18
CA CYS A 197 3.12 -20.69 -3.40
C CYS A 197 3.08 -22.23 -3.23
N THR A 198 3.02 -22.74 -2.00
CA THR A 198 3.04 -24.19 -1.75
C THR A 198 1.64 -24.76 -1.78
N PHE A 199 1.43 -25.79 -2.61
CA PHE A 199 0.17 -26.54 -2.61
C PHE A 199 0.17 -27.56 -1.45
N ARG A 200 -0.76 -27.43 -0.51
CA ARG A 200 -0.80 -28.22 0.74
C ARG A 200 -1.94 -29.22 0.76
N SER A 201 -1.71 -30.37 1.40
CA SER A 201 -2.76 -31.34 1.73
C SER A 201 -2.92 -31.54 3.23
N TYR A 202 -4.17 -31.67 3.69
CA TYR A 202 -4.53 -31.94 5.08
C TYR A 202 -5.44 -33.16 5.16
N ARG A 203 -5.15 -34.06 6.09
CA ARG A 203 -6.00 -35.22 6.39
C ARG A 203 -7.26 -34.77 7.13
N LEU A 204 -8.41 -34.94 6.48
CA LEU A 204 -9.71 -34.52 6.97
C LEU A 204 -10.50 -35.71 7.53
N ALA A 205 -10.95 -35.58 8.78
CA ALA A 205 -11.96 -36.45 9.38
C ALA A 205 -13.32 -35.74 9.37
N VAL A 206 -14.27 -36.24 8.57
CA VAL A 206 -15.66 -35.74 8.61
C VAL A 206 -16.51 -36.71 9.41
N ALA A 207 -17.08 -36.23 10.51
CA ALA A 207 -18.10 -36.93 11.27
C ALA A 207 -19.50 -36.53 10.78
N THR A 208 -20.50 -37.38 11.01
CA THR A 208 -21.90 -37.08 10.66
C THR A 208 -22.81 -37.47 11.79
N THR A 209 -23.79 -36.63 12.14
CA THR A 209 -24.87 -37.02 13.05
C THR A 209 -25.78 -38.05 12.40
N GLY A 210 -26.53 -38.79 13.21
CA GLY A 210 -27.55 -39.71 12.74
C GLY A 210 -28.65 -39.00 11.94
N GLU A 211 -29.01 -37.77 12.28
CA GLU A 211 -29.97 -36.99 11.50
C GLU A 211 -29.43 -36.64 10.11
N TYR A 212 -28.16 -36.27 10.00
CA TYR A 212 -27.54 -35.99 8.70
C TYR A 212 -27.52 -37.24 7.82
N ALA A 213 -27.15 -38.39 8.39
CA ALA A 213 -27.20 -39.67 7.69
C ALA A 213 -28.61 -40.00 7.19
N ASN A 214 -29.61 -39.88 8.07
CA ASN A 214 -31.00 -40.15 7.72
C ASN A 214 -31.54 -39.19 6.66
N PHE A 215 -31.12 -37.91 6.68
CA PHE A 215 -31.48 -36.96 5.61
C PHE A 215 -31.00 -37.44 4.25
N HIS A 216 -29.80 -38.04 4.16
CA HIS A 216 -29.23 -38.60 2.92
C HIS A 216 -29.65 -40.04 2.63
N ASP A 217 -30.76 -40.50 3.23
CA ASP A 217 -31.32 -41.84 3.06
C ASP A 217 -30.39 -42.98 3.55
N ALA A 218 -29.49 -42.70 4.50
CA ALA A 218 -28.61 -43.67 5.13
C ALA A 218 -29.05 -43.94 6.58
N SER A 219 -29.49 -45.16 6.86
CA SER A 219 -30.13 -45.53 8.14
C SER A 219 -29.34 -46.58 8.94
N SER A 220 -28.26 -47.11 8.35
CA SER A 220 -27.41 -48.13 8.96
C SER A 220 -26.03 -48.12 8.33
N SER A 221 -25.07 -48.83 8.96
CA SER A 221 -23.73 -49.04 8.39
C SER A 221 -23.71 -49.78 7.05
N SER A 222 -24.82 -50.40 6.63
CA SER A 222 -24.94 -50.96 5.28
C SER A 222 -25.14 -49.90 4.19
N ASP A 223 -25.51 -48.67 4.57
CA ASP A 223 -25.71 -47.52 3.69
C ASP A 223 -24.48 -46.56 3.71
N VAL A 224 -23.32 -47.07 4.14
CA VAL A 224 -22.09 -46.27 4.33
C VAL A 224 -21.59 -45.62 3.03
N ASP A 225 -21.80 -46.26 1.89
CA ASP A 225 -21.47 -45.75 0.55
C ASP A 225 -22.33 -44.53 0.17
N THR A 226 -23.61 -44.56 0.54
CA THR A 226 -24.60 -43.50 0.31
C THR A 226 -24.23 -42.25 1.11
N LEU A 227 -23.85 -42.45 2.37
CA LEU A 227 -23.42 -41.37 3.24
C LEU A 227 -22.05 -40.81 2.84
N LEU A 228 -21.08 -41.68 2.54
CA LEU A 228 -19.78 -41.26 2.03
C LEU A 228 -19.91 -40.47 0.73
N SER A 229 -20.84 -40.85 -0.16
CA SER A 229 -21.12 -40.12 -1.39
C SER A 229 -21.58 -38.69 -1.13
N ALA A 230 -22.43 -38.46 -0.12
CA ALA A 230 -22.87 -37.11 0.26
C ALA A 230 -21.70 -36.26 0.80
N VAL A 231 -20.86 -36.86 1.66
CA VAL A 231 -19.65 -36.20 2.19
C VAL A 231 -18.67 -35.87 1.06
N VAL A 232 -18.46 -36.79 0.12
CA VAL A 232 -17.57 -36.59 -1.03
C VAL A 232 -18.07 -35.45 -1.92
N ILE A 233 -19.38 -35.35 -2.19
CA ILE A 233 -19.93 -34.24 -2.97
C ILE A 233 -19.64 -32.90 -2.28
N ALA A 234 -19.87 -32.81 -0.96
CA ALA A 234 -19.62 -31.60 -0.18
C ALA A 234 -18.14 -31.20 -0.20
N VAL A 235 -17.24 -32.13 0.14
CA VAL A 235 -15.80 -31.86 0.23
C VAL A 235 -15.18 -31.60 -1.14
N ASN A 236 -15.68 -32.24 -2.22
CA ASN A 236 -15.23 -31.96 -3.58
C ASN A 236 -15.53 -30.50 -3.98
N ARG A 237 -16.70 -29.99 -3.57
CA ARG A 237 -17.09 -28.59 -3.78
C ARG A 237 -16.24 -27.63 -2.96
N VAL A 238 -15.97 -27.95 -1.69
CA VAL A 238 -15.10 -27.12 -0.83
C VAL A 238 -13.66 -27.09 -1.36
N ASN A 239 -13.09 -28.24 -1.73
CA ASN A 239 -11.74 -28.33 -2.28
C ASN A 239 -11.57 -27.50 -3.56
N GLU A 240 -12.62 -27.29 -4.35
CA GLU A 240 -12.52 -26.42 -5.51
C GLU A 240 -12.11 -25.00 -5.15
N VAL A 241 -12.74 -24.43 -4.12
CA VAL A 241 -12.48 -23.06 -3.65
C VAL A 241 -11.13 -23.01 -2.95
N TYR A 242 -10.87 -23.94 -2.03
CA TYR A 242 -9.65 -23.95 -1.22
C TYR A 242 -8.39 -24.15 -2.06
N GLU A 243 -8.45 -25.01 -3.07
CA GLU A 243 -7.31 -25.19 -3.96
C GLU A 243 -7.09 -23.95 -4.84
N ARG A 244 -8.17 -23.30 -5.29
CA ARG A 244 -8.09 -22.09 -6.14
C ARG A 244 -7.60 -20.86 -5.39
N ASP A 245 -8.08 -20.61 -4.19
CA ASP A 245 -7.84 -19.32 -3.52
C ASP A 245 -6.61 -19.38 -2.57
N VAL A 246 -6.39 -20.53 -1.93
CA VAL A 246 -5.39 -20.68 -0.85
C VAL A 246 -4.48 -21.90 -1.00
N ALA A 247 -4.51 -22.60 -2.14
CA ALA A 247 -3.69 -23.78 -2.41
C ALA A 247 -3.80 -24.87 -1.31
N VAL A 248 -5.01 -25.17 -0.86
CA VAL A 248 -5.27 -26.20 0.17
C VAL A 248 -6.17 -27.30 -0.37
N ARG A 249 -5.77 -28.55 -0.18
CA ARG A 249 -6.58 -29.74 -0.46
C ARG A 249 -6.87 -30.52 0.83
N MET A 250 -8.13 -30.85 1.06
CA MET A 250 -8.54 -31.75 2.12
C MET A 250 -8.71 -33.18 1.59
N ILE A 251 -8.15 -34.15 2.31
CA ILE A 251 -8.14 -35.58 1.93
C ILE A 251 -8.90 -36.42 2.97
N LEU A 252 -9.92 -37.13 2.48
CA LEU A 252 -10.63 -38.27 3.08
C LEU A 252 -9.72 -39.26 3.83
N ILE A 253 -9.60 -39.23 5.16
CA ILE A 253 -8.81 -40.27 5.85
C ILE A 253 -9.41 -41.67 5.72
N GLU A 254 -8.56 -42.71 5.75
CA GLU A 254 -8.95 -44.11 5.58
C GLU A 254 -10.10 -44.53 6.51
N THR A 255 -10.07 -44.02 7.74
CA THR A 255 -11.00 -44.36 8.82
C THR A 255 -12.17 -43.40 8.94
N THR A 256 -12.39 -42.43 8.04
CA THR A 256 -13.45 -41.39 8.22
C THR A 256 -14.84 -42.00 8.43
N THR A 257 -15.12 -43.18 7.85
CA THR A 257 -16.40 -43.87 8.01
C THR A 257 -16.66 -44.40 9.43
N SER A 258 -15.66 -44.40 10.32
CA SER A 258 -15.83 -44.84 11.71
C SER A 258 -16.59 -43.83 12.57
N VAL A 259 -16.63 -42.55 12.14
CA VAL A 259 -17.36 -41.46 12.80
C VAL A 259 -18.65 -41.11 12.07
N PHE A 260 -19.19 -42.05 11.29
CA PHE A 260 -20.51 -41.97 10.68
C PHE A 260 -21.54 -42.62 11.60
N TYR A 261 -22.44 -41.79 12.13
CA TYR A 261 -23.56 -42.25 12.95
C TYR A 261 -24.85 -42.29 12.13
N TYR A 262 -25.74 -43.24 12.43
CA TYR A 262 -26.95 -43.51 11.67
C TYR A 262 -28.25 -43.37 12.49
N ASP A 263 -28.12 -43.30 13.82
CA ASP A 263 -29.25 -43.15 14.74
C ASP A 263 -28.99 -41.94 15.66
N GLY A 264 -29.76 -40.87 15.45
CA GLY A 264 -29.64 -39.60 16.17
C GLY A 264 -29.97 -39.70 17.67
N VAL A 265 -30.51 -40.82 18.14
CA VAL A 265 -30.72 -41.06 19.58
C VAL A 265 -29.44 -41.58 20.25
N THR A 266 -28.58 -42.27 19.49
CA THR A 266 -27.40 -42.98 20.03
C THR A 266 -26.07 -42.37 19.62
N ASP A 267 -26.09 -41.39 18.72
CA ASP A 267 -24.89 -40.67 18.34
C ASP A 267 -24.37 -39.79 19.51
N PRO A 268 -23.09 -39.37 19.48
CA PRO A 268 -22.51 -38.58 20.56
C PRO A 268 -22.80 -37.08 20.45
N TYR A 269 -23.72 -36.66 19.57
CA TYR A 269 -23.87 -35.27 19.17
C TYR A 269 -25.20 -34.66 19.61
N THR A 270 -25.11 -33.42 20.10
CA THR A 270 -26.29 -32.59 20.32
C THR A 270 -26.65 -31.87 19.01
N ASN A 271 -27.28 -32.58 18.05
CA ASN A 271 -27.59 -32.10 16.68
C ASN A 271 -28.20 -30.69 16.60
N GLY A 272 -28.94 -30.23 17.60
CA GLY A 272 -29.53 -28.88 17.65
C GLY A 272 -28.65 -27.76 18.24
N ASN A 273 -27.43 -28.05 18.67
CA ASN A 273 -26.57 -27.11 19.39
C ASN A 273 -25.11 -27.17 18.90
N GLY A 274 -24.76 -26.29 17.95
CA GLY A 274 -23.40 -26.25 17.39
C GLY A 274 -22.31 -25.98 18.44
N SER A 275 -22.58 -25.12 19.42
CA SER A 275 -21.62 -24.81 20.49
C SER A 275 -21.26 -26.02 21.37
N ALA A 276 -22.20 -26.94 21.58
CA ALA A 276 -21.94 -28.21 22.26
C ALA A 276 -21.16 -29.17 21.34
N MET A 277 -21.57 -29.25 20.07
CA MET A 277 -20.96 -30.12 19.06
C MET A 277 -19.47 -29.83 18.82
N LEU A 278 -18.96 -28.61 19.06
CA LEU A 278 -17.52 -28.34 18.99
C LEU A 278 -16.71 -29.29 19.89
N GLY A 279 -17.09 -29.39 21.17
CA GLY A 279 -16.39 -30.20 22.15
C GLY A 279 -16.68 -31.69 21.96
N GLU A 280 -17.92 -32.02 21.63
CA GLU A 280 -18.35 -33.40 21.33
C GLU A 280 -17.59 -33.96 20.12
N ASN A 281 -17.41 -33.16 19.07
CA ASN A 281 -16.69 -33.59 17.86
C ASN A 281 -15.21 -33.83 18.13
N GLN A 282 -14.56 -32.94 18.86
CA GLN A 282 -13.17 -33.14 19.27
C GLN A 282 -13.02 -34.45 20.07
N ALA A 283 -13.85 -34.66 21.08
CA ALA A 283 -13.80 -35.87 21.91
C ALA A 283 -14.10 -37.15 21.11
N THR A 284 -15.07 -37.08 20.19
CA THR A 284 -15.51 -38.22 19.36
C THR A 284 -14.42 -38.64 18.37
N ILE A 285 -13.89 -37.69 17.59
CA ILE A 285 -12.84 -37.98 16.61
C ILE A 285 -11.56 -38.45 17.33
N ASP A 286 -11.18 -37.84 18.47
CA ASP A 286 -10.03 -38.30 19.25
C ASP A 286 -10.20 -39.74 19.78
N ALA A 287 -11.42 -40.12 20.18
CA ALA A 287 -11.68 -41.45 20.71
C ALA A 287 -11.70 -42.54 19.62
N GLU A 288 -12.33 -42.25 18.48
CA GLU A 288 -12.55 -43.24 17.41
C GLU A 288 -11.39 -43.32 16.41
N ILE A 289 -10.79 -42.18 16.05
CA ILE A 289 -9.73 -42.08 15.03
C ILE A 289 -8.35 -41.91 15.69
N GLY A 290 -8.28 -41.16 16.80
CA GLY A 290 -7.02 -40.82 17.47
C GLY A 290 -6.35 -39.58 16.88
N SER A 291 -5.90 -38.67 17.75
CA SER A 291 -5.40 -37.34 17.33
C SER A 291 -4.23 -37.38 16.35
N ALA A 292 -3.41 -38.44 16.28
CA ALA A 292 -2.31 -38.49 15.33
C ALA A 292 -2.75 -38.75 13.86
N ASN A 293 -3.98 -39.22 13.66
CA ASN A 293 -4.45 -39.78 12.40
C ASN A 293 -5.28 -38.81 11.54
N TYR A 294 -5.39 -37.56 11.95
CA TYR A 294 -6.07 -36.51 11.21
C TYR A 294 -5.47 -35.13 11.51
N ASP A 295 -5.66 -34.18 10.61
CA ASP A 295 -5.07 -32.84 10.65
C ASP A 295 -6.14 -31.77 10.90
N ILE A 296 -7.35 -32.01 10.38
CA ILE A 296 -8.57 -31.23 10.60
C ILE A 296 -9.76 -32.17 10.77
N GLY A 297 -10.67 -31.84 11.68
CA GLY A 297 -11.92 -32.57 11.89
C GLY A 297 -13.12 -31.64 11.86
N HIS A 298 -14.23 -32.12 11.31
CA HIS A 298 -15.46 -31.35 11.14
C HIS A 298 -16.68 -32.28 11.26
N VAL A 299 -17.80 -31.82 11.81
CA VAL A 299 -19.05 -32.59 11.87
C VAL A 299 -20.15 -31.96 11.03
N PHE A 300 -20.87 -32.80 10.27
CA PHE A 300 -22.09 -32.41 9.56
C PHE A 300 -23.33 -32.87 10.31
N SER A 301 -24.29 -31.96 10.45
CA SER A 301 -25.54 -32.14 11.18
C SER A 301 -26.74 -31.59 10.38
N THR A 302 -27.97 -31.80 10.86
CA THR A 302 -29.16 -31.17 10.27
C THR A 302 -29.66 -29.94 11.04
N GLY A 303 -28.88 -29.50 12.03
CA GLY A 303 -29.24 -28.41 12.92
C GLY A 303 -28.03 -27.84 13.67
N GLY A 304 -28.26 -26.84 14.51
CA GLY A 304 -27.20 -26.23 15.32
C GLY A 304 -26.37 -25.14 14.62
N GLY A 305 -26.65 -24.85 13.34
CA GLY A 305 -26.01 -23.78 12.59
C GLY A 305 -24.56 -24.07 12.22
N GLY A 306 -23.80 -23.02 11.92
CA GLY A 306 -22.35 -23.08 11.71
C GLY A 306 -21.59 -22.58 12.94
N VAL A 307 -20.55 -23.31 13.36
CA VAL A 307 -19.57 -22.81 14.32
C VAL A 307 -18.24 -23.56 14.20
N ALA A 308 -17.15 -22.81 14.21
CA ALA A 308 -15.80 -23.35 14.26
C ALA A 308 -14.89 -22.58 15.23
N THR A 309 -13.83 -23.26 15.68
CA THR A 309 -12.72 -22.62 16.40
C THR A 309 -11.72 -22.05 15.41
N LEU A 310 -11.32 -20.79 15.61
CA LEU A 310 -10.32 -20.11 14.78
C LEU A 310 -8.94 -20.79 14.89
N ASN A 311 -8.20 -20.87 13.77
CA ASN A 311 -6.82 -21.40 13.73
C ASN A 311 -6.71 -22.81 14.35
N ALA A 312 -7.55 -23.73 13.89
CA ALA A 312 -7.74 -25.05 14.49
C ALA A 312 -6.82 -26.18 13.95
N PRO A 313 -6.63 -26.36 12.62
CA PRO A 313 -5.84 -27.45 12.06
C PRO A 313 -4.47 -27.64 12.71
N CYS A 314 -3.94 -28.85 12.69
CA CYS A 314 -2.66 -29.22 13.31
C CYS A 314 -2.57 -29.08 14.85
N ILE A 315 -3.53 -28.44 15.53
CA ILE A 315 -3.48 -28.25 16.99
C ILE A 315 -4.32 -29.33 17.68
N ASN A 316 -3.64 -30.31 18.30
CA ASN A 316 -4.26 -31.50 18.87
C ASN A 316 -5.44 -31.25 19.83
N THR A 317 -5.50 -30.12 20.54
CA THR A 317 -6.57 -29.81 21.50
C THR A 317 -7.84 -29.23 20.87
N ARG A 318 -7.78 -28.81 19.60
CA ARG A 318 -8.88 -28.10 18.94
C ARG A 318 -9.08 -28.37 17.44
N LYS A 319 -8.22 -29.16 16.80
CA LYS A 319 -8.27 -29.41 15.34
C LYS A 319 -9.52 -30.11 14.81
N ALA A 320 -10.35 -30.68 15.68
CA ALA A 320 -11.66 -31.24 15.32
C ALA A 320 -12.85 -30.35 15.72
N ARG A 321 -12.63 -29.13 16.19
CA ARG A 321 -13.70 -28.22 16.63
C ARG A 321 -14.28 -27.40 15.49
N GLY A 322 -14.95 -28.06 14.55
CA GLY A 322 -15.72 -27.45 13.47
C GLY A 322 -17.06 -28.17 13.28
N VAL A 323 -18.13 -27.40 13.07
CA VAL A 323 -19.51 -27.87 13.00
C VAL A 323 -20.23 -27.11 11.89
N THR A 324 -20.94 -27.85 11.04
CA THR A 324 -21.85 -27.28 10.05
C THR A 324 -23.18 -28.03 10.05
N GLY A 325 -24.27 -27.29 10.25
CA GLY A 325 -25.61 -27.84 10.33
C GLY A 325 -26.68 -27.00 9.65
N GLN A 326 -27.48 -27.65 8.79
CA GLN A 326 -28.61 -27.04 8.10
C GLN A 326 -29.72 -28.07 7.92
N SER A 327 -30.99 -27.64 7.94
CA SER A 327 -32.14 -28.54 7.81
C SER A 327 -32.22 -29.27 6.46
N SER A 328 -31.60 -28.70 5.42
CA SER A 328 -31.47 -29.30 4.09
C SER A 328 -30.00 -29.24 3.63
N PRO A 329 -29.12 -30.12 4.13
CA PRO A 329 -27.68 -30.01 3.95
C PRO A 329 -27.20 -30.52 2.58
N ILE A 330 -27.52 -29.76 1.52
CA ILE A 330 -27.22 -30.03 0.11
C ILE A 330 -26.92 -28.75 -0.66
N ASP A 331 -26.14 -28.89 -1.73
CA ASP A 331 -25.81 -27.83 -2.69
C ASP A 331 -25.06 -26.63 -2.07
N ASP A 332 -24.73 -25.60 -2.87
CA ASP A 332 -23.97 -24.42 -2.45
C ASP A 332 -24.47 -23.73 -1.15
N PRO A 333 -25.79 -23.61 -0.87
CA PRO A 333 -26.27 -23.07 0.40
C PRO A 333 -25.82 -23.83 1.65
N PHE A 334 -25.39 -25.09 1.49
CA PHE A 334 -24.74 -25.86 2.55
C PHE A 334 -23.23 -25.87 2.36
N TYR A 335 -22.75 -26.19 1.16
CA TYR A 335 -21.32 -26.42 0.89
C TYR A 335 -20.47 -25.14 0.94
N ILE A 336 -20.99 -24.03 0.43
CA ILE A 336 -20.28 -22.75 0.34
C ILE A 336 -20.66 -21.86 1.51
N ASP A 337 -21.96 -21.58 1.68
CA ASP A 337 -22.41 -20.61 2.70
C ASP A 337 -22.09 -21.08 4.12
N TYR A 338 -22.04 -22.40 4.39
CA TYR A 338 -21.69 -22.94 5.71
C TYR A 338 -20.38 -23.73 5.73
N VAL A 339 -20.24 -24.83 4.97
CA VAL A 339 -19.08 -25.71 5.16
C VAL A 339 -17.78 -24.98 4.85
N ALA A 340 -17.69 -24.29 3.71
CA ALA A 340 -16.50 -23.48 3.38
C ALA A 340 -16.31 -22.30 4.34
N HIS A 341 -17.38 -21.66 4.80
CA HIS A 341 -17.32 -20.58 5.80
C HIS A 341 -16.72 -21.07 7.14
N GLU A 342 -17.25 -22.16 7.69
CA GLU A 342 -16.82 -22.69 8.98
C GLU A 342 -15.44 -23.34 8.90
N MET A 343 -15.11 -24.00 7.79
CA MET A 343 -13.73 -24.40 7.54
C MET A 343 -12.82 -23.19 7.36
N GLY A 344 -13.31 -22.04 6.86
CA GLY A 344 -12.57 -20.79 6.72
C GLY A 344 -12.10 -20.28 8.07
N HIS A 345 -13.00 -20.28 9.06
CA HIS A 345 -12.66 -20.05 10.46
C HIS A 345 -11.63 -21.06 10.97
N GLN A 346 -11.80 -22.37 10.71
CA GLN A 346 -10.79 -23.36 11.11
C GLN A 346 -9.41 -22.99 10.56
N PHE A 347 -9.30 -22.57 9.30
CA PHE A 347 -8.06 -22.14 8.68
C PHE A 347 -7.61 -20.70 9.03
N GLY A 348 -8.37 -19.96 9.82
CA GLY A 348 -7.92 -18.70 10.42
C GLY A 348 -8.59 -17.43 9.88
N ALA A 349 -9.46 -17.52 8.89
CA ALA A 349 -10.16 -16.35 8.36
C ALA A 349 -11.24 -15.83 9.32
N ASN A 350 -11.30 -14.51 9.47
CA ASN A 350 -12.34 -13.79 10.17
C ASN A 350 -13.42 -13.29 9.20
N HIS A 351 -14.51 -12.79 9.78
CA HIS A 351 -15.63 -12.22 9.04
C HIS A 351 -15.27 -10.93 8.26
N THR A 352 -15.87 -10.75 7.09
CA THR A 352 -15.56 -9.62 6.18
C THR A 352 -16.62 -8.52 6.15
N GLN A 353 -17.82 -8.75 6.71
CA GLN A 353 -18.91 -7.78 6.67
C GLN A 353 -18.68 -6.54 7.54
N ASN A 354 -19.07 -5.38 7.02
CA ASN A 354 -18.93 -4.09 7.69
C ASN A 354 -20.20 -3.61 8.43
N ASN A 355 -21.34 -4.30 8.29
CA ASN A 355 -22.51 -4.01 9.13
C ASN A 355 -22.30 -4.39 10.61
N SER A 356 -23.28 -4.08 11.48
CA SER A 356 -23.15 -4.28 12.93
C SER A 356 -23.29 -5.74 13.40
N CYS A 357 -23.51 -6.69 12.49
CA CYS A 357 -23.80 -8.09 12.83
C CYS A 357 -22.52 -8.93 12.84
N ASN A 358 -22.07 -9.34 14.03
CA ASN A 358 -20.86 -10.16 14.24
C ASN A 358 -19.61 -9.64 13.51
N ARG A 359 -19.50 -8.31 13.40
CA ARG A 359 -18.40 -7.59 12.75
C ARG A 359 -17.07 -7.92 13.42
N ASN A 360 -16.05 -8.20 12.61
CA ASN A 360 -14.66 -8.25 13.05
C ASN A 360 -13.95 -6.97 12.58
N ASN A 361 -13.53 -6.10 13.51
CA ASN A 361 -13.06 -4.77 13.13
C ASN A 361 -11.84 -4.78 12.18
N PRO A 362 -10.76 -5.55 12.43
CA PRO A 362 -9.61 -5.62 11.53
C PRO A 362 -9.91 -6.05 10.09
N THR A 363 -10.92 -6.91 9.87
CA THR A 363 -11.16 -7.58 8.58
C THR A 363 -12.47 -7.20 7.90
N ALA A 364 -13.22 -6.25 8.46
CA ALA A 364 -14.52 -5.81 7.97
C ALA A 364 -14.42 -4.95 6.69
N MET A 365 -13.93 -5.53 5.59
CA MET A 365 -13.63 -4.85 4.32
C MET A 365 -14.82 -4.70 3.38
N GLU A 366 -15.89 -5.50 3.54
CA GLU A 366 -16.99 -5.53 2.57
C GLU A 366 -18.24 -4.78 3.10
N PRO A 367 -18.94 -4.00 2.24
CA PRO A 367 -20.11 -3.25 2.67
C PRO A 367 -21.28 -4.15 3.07
N GLY A 368 -22.18 -3.63 3.91
CA GLY A 368 -23.40 -4.32 4.31
C GLY A 368 -23.14 -5.70 4.94
N SER A 369 -23.88 -6.70 4.46
CA SER A 369 -23.72 -8.10 4.84
C SER A 369 -22.53 -8.82 4.21
N ALA A 370 -21.68 -8.12 3.44
CA ALA A 370 -20.69 -8.72 2.55
C ALA A 370 -21.28 -9.60 1.43
N SER A 371 -20.40 -10.01 0.51
CA SER A 371 -20.70 -10.86 -0.65
C SER A 371 -19.84 -12.12 -0.75
N THR A 372 -18.65 -12.16 -0.15
CA THR A 372 -17.75 -13.33 -0.20
C THR A 372 -18.06 -14.39 0.87
N ILE A 373 -17.36 -15.54 0.83
CA ILE A 373 -17.58 -16.71 1.70
C ILE A 373 -17.57 -16.37 3.19
N MET A 374 -16.64 -15.52 3.63
CA MET A 374 -16.52 -15.14 5.06
C MET A 374 -17.49 -14.02 5.47
N GLY A 375 -18.31 -13.56 4.53
CA GLY A 375 -19.40 -12.64 4.75
C GLY A 375 -20.67 -13.29 5.29
N TYR A 376 -21.66 -12.45 5.58
CA TYR A 376 -22.99 -12.82 6.09
C TYR A 376 -24.07 -12.57 5.03
N ALA A 377 -23.75 -12.85 3.76
CA ALA A 377 -24.66 -12.65 2.63
C ALA A 377 -26.03 -13.29 2.89
N GLY A 378 -27.09 -12.47 2.84
CA GLY A 378 -28.47 -12.89 3.00
C GLY A 378 -28.95 -13.03 4.45
N ILE A 379 -28.07 -12.82 5.43
CA ILE A 379 -28.34 -13.10 6.85
C ILE A 379 -28.61 -11.84 7.64
N CYS A 380 -27.74 -10.85 7.49
CA CYS A 380 -27.73 -9.67 8.35
C CYS A 380 -27.92 -8.38 7.56
N ASN A 381 -29.08 -7.74 7.77
CA ASN A 381 -29.42 -6.50 7.07
C ASN A 381 -28.44 -5.35 7.42
N PRO A 382 -28.17 -4.45 6.46
CA PRO A 382 -28.66 -4.48 5.09
C PRO A 382 -27.90 -5.51 4.23
N ASN A 383 -28.65 -6.37 3.53
CA ASN A 383 -28.12 -7.49 2.78
C ASN A 383 -27.68 -7.08 1.37
N VAL A 384 -26.41 -7.34 1.02
CA VAL A 384 -25.85 -7.09 -0.31
C VAL A 384 -26.46 -8.04 -1.35
N GLN A 385 -26.56 -9.31 -0.98
CA GLN A 385 -27.14 -10.38 -1.79
C GLN A 385 -27.67 -11.50 -0.89
N ALA A 386 -28.29 -12.53 -1.48
CA ALA A 386 -28.95 -13.61 -0.73
C ALA A 386 -28.03 -14.76 -0.29
N HIS A 387 -26.95 -15.01 -1.01
CA HIS A 387 -26.02 -16.13 -0.81
C HIS A 387 -24.61 -15.68 -1.13
N SER A 388 -23.59 -16.35 -0.59
CA SER A 388 -22.20 -15.96 -0.84
C SER A 388 -21.76 -16.32 -2.26
N ASP A 389 -20.93 -15.45 -2.83
CA ASP A 389 -20.13 -15.82 -3.98
C ASP A 389 -19.00 -16.74 -3.51
N ASP A 390 -18.73 -17.81 -4.27
CA ASP A 390 -17.86 -18.92 -3.88
C ASP A 390 -16.38 -18.61 -4.15
N TYR A 391 -15.90 -17.53 -3.53
CA TYR A 391 -14.49 -17.17 -3.39
C TYR A 391 -14.24 -16.43 -2.07
N PHE A 392 -12.99 -16.44 -1.62
CA PHE A 392 -12.56 -15.68 -0.45
C PHE A 392 -12.18 -14.25 -0.83
N HIS A 393 -12.56 -13.26 -0.01
CA HIS A 393 -12.01 -11.91 -0.07
C HIS A 393 -10.49 -11.96 0.16
N GLY A 394 -9.73 -11.02 -0.42
CA GLY A 394 -8.28 -10.96 -0.28
C GLY A 394 -7.80 -11.01 1.18
N ILE A 395 -8.56 -10.41 2.12
CA ILE A 395 -8.21 -10.42 3.55
C ILE A 395 -8.32 -11.83 4.15
N SER A 396 -9.33 -12.60 3.74
CA SER A 396 -9.48 -14.00 4.16
C SER A 396 -8.39 -14.87 3.55
N ILE A 397 -8.00 -14.61 2.29
CA ILE A 397 -6.86 -15.28 1.65
C ILE A 397 -5.58 -15.00 2.44
N GLN A 398 -5.32 -13.73 2.80
CA GLN A 398 -4.15 -13.33 3.59
C GLN A 398 -4.14 -14.01 4.98
N GLU A 399 -5.25 -14.00 5.72
CA GLU A 399 -5.32 -14.63 7.04
C GLU A 399 -5.08 -16.14 6.99
N ILE A 400 -5.71 -16.84 6.04
CA ILE A 400 -5.51 -18.28 5.86
C ILE A 400 -4.04 -18.56 5.52
N ARG A 401 -3.46 -17.81 4.58
CA ARG A 401 -2.06 -17.99 4.17
C ARG A 401 -1.10 -17.78 5.32
N ASN A 402 -1.26 -16.70 6.07
CA ASN A 402 -0.45 -16.45 7.27
C ASN A 402 -0.47 -17.63 8.23
N TYR A 403 -1.65 -18.21 8.47
CA TYR A 403 -1.78 -19.35 9.36
C TYR A 403 -1.09 -20.62 8.85
N ILE A 404 -1.17 -20.92 7.55
CA ILE A 404 -0.62 -22.14 6.92
C ILE A 404 0.82 -22.01 6.42
N SER A 405 1.41 -20.81 6.40
CA SER A 405 2.80 -20.59 5.99
C SER A 405 3.72 -20.14 7.13
N SER A 406 3.17 -19.50 8.17
CA SER A 406 3.96 -18.91 9.28
C SER A 406 3.33 -19.11 10.66
N GLY A 407 2.12 -19.68 10.71
CA GLY A 407 1.37 -19.91 11.94
C GLY A 407 1.61 -21.29 12.54
N ASN A 408 0.53 -21.92 13.03
CA ASN A 408 0.59 -23.30 13.52
C ASN A 408 0.00 -24.30 12.51
N GLY A 409 -0.53 -23.82 11.38
CA GLY A 409 -1.20 -24.63 10.36
C GLY A 409 -0.25 -25.38 9.43
N ASP A 410 1.06 -25.16 9.53
CA ASP A 410 2.14 -25.71 8.69
C ASP A 410 2.85 -26.94 9.33
N ASN A 411 2.40 -27.38 10.51
CA ASN A 411 3.08 -28.42 11.28
C ASN A 411 2.56 -29.84 11.01
N CYS A 412 1.53 -29.98 10.20
CA CYS A 412 0.89 -31.27 9.90
C CYS A 412 0.47 -31.45 8.45
N ASP A 413 0.63 -30.42 7.60
CA ASP A 413 0.33 -30.54 6.19
C ASP A 413 1.37 -31.39 5.46
N VAL A 414 0.98 -31.86 4.28
CA VAL A 414 1.88 -32.54 3.34
C VAL A 414 1.86 -31.77 2.03
N PRO A 415 2.98 -31.17 1.59
CA PRO A 415 3.07 -30.50 0.30
C PRO A 415 2.78 -31.47 -0.86
N ILE A 416 1.92 -31.04 -1.79
CA ILE A 416 1.67 -31.70 -3.06
C ILE A 416 2.71 -31.19 -4.06
N ILE A 417 3.43 -32.12 -4.70
CA ILE A 417 4.46 -31.76 -5.67
C ILE A 417 3.80 -31.19 -6.92
N TRP A 418 4.10 -29.94 -7.20
CA TRP A 418 3.80 -29.24 -8.45
C TRP A 418 4.94 -28.26 -8.76
N SER A 419 4.97 -27.69 -9.96
CA SER A 419 5.97 -26.71 -10.37
C SER A 419 5.24 -25.52 -10.95
N ASN A 420 5.25 -24.39 -10.24
CA ASN A 420 4.63 -23.15 -10.67
C ASN A 420 5.49 -21.96 -10.23
N ASN A 421 5.59 -20.91 -11.05
CA ASN A 421 6.16 -19.63 -10.64
C ASN A 421 5.03 -18.71 -10.17
N ALA A 422 5.23 -18.02 -9.03
CA ALA A 422 4.25 -17.05 -8.57
C ALA A 422 4.14 -15.88 -9.57
N PRO A 423 2.93 -15.34 -9.81
CA PRO A 423 2.79 -14.11 -10.56
C PRO A 423 3.44 -12.97 -9.78
N VAL A 424 3.89 -11.92 -10.49
CA VAL A 424 4.48 -10.73 -9.90
C VAL A 424 3.71 -9.50 -10.33
N ILE A 425 3.09 -8.83 -9.36
CA ILE A 425 2.43 -7.54 -9.55
C ILE A 425 3.50 -6.43 -9.46
N SER A 426 3.53 -5.56 -10.47
CA SER A 426 4.28 -4.30 -10.44
C SER A 426 3.62 -3.34 -9.44
N PRO A 427 4.37 -2.67 -8.54
CA PRO A 427 3.78 -1.72 -7.59
C PRO A 427 2.94 -0.66 -8.31
N GLY A 428 1.68 -0.52 -7.88
CA GLY A 428 0.77 0.50 -8.39
C GLY A 428 1.13 1.91 -7.90
N SER A 429 0.66 2.92 -8.61
CA SER A 429 0.72 4.31 -8.15
C SER A 429 -0.54 4.68 -7.38
N ASP A 430 -0.41 5.57 -6.40
CA ASP A 430 -1.54 6.21 -5.75
C ASP A 430 -2.13 7.31 -6.65
N TYR A 431 -3.44 7.54 -6.56
CA TYR A 431 -4.15 8.50 -7.41
C TYR A 431 -5.07 9.41 -6.60
N THR A 432 -5.05 10.70 -6.94
CA THR A 432 -6.11 11.64 -6.55
C THR A 432 -7.08 11.84 -7.72
N ILE A 433 -8.37 11.63 -7.47
CA ILE A 433 -9.44 11.70 -8.46
C ILE A 433 -10.51 12.75 -8.06
N PRO A 434 -11.24 13.33 -9.01
CA PRO A 434 -12.39 14.18 -8.72
C PRO A 434 -13.51 13.42 -8.00
N VAL A 435 -14.27 14.12 -7.14
CA VAL A 435 -15.46 13.51 -6.50
C VAL A 435 -16.53 13.16 -7.54
N SER A 436 -17.38 12.19 -7.19
CA SER A 436 -18.57 11.78 -7.96
C SER A 436 -18.26 11.41 -9.41
N THR A 437 -17.07 10.87 -9.65
CA THR A 437 -16.56 10.53 -10.98
C THR A 437 -16.17 9.04 -11.04
N PRO A 438 -16.60 8.29 -12.06
CA PRO A 438 -16.13 6.92 -12.29
C PRO A 438 -14.62 6.80 -12.44
N PHE A 439 -14.07 5.66 -12.04
CA PHE A 439 -12.65 5.37 -12.22
C PHE A 439 -12.41 3.89 -12.53
N MET A 440 -11.21 3.59 -13.05
CA MET A 440 -10.81 2.22 -13.35
C MET A 440 -9.41 1.92 -12.80
N LEU A 441 -9.25 0.75 -12.19
CA LEU A 441 -7.97 0.26 -11.70
C LEU A 441 -7.44 -0.80 -12.67
N ILE A 442 -6.14 -0.72 -12.97
CA ILE A 442 -5.45 -1.59 -13.93
C ILE A 442 -4.24 -2.19 -13.23
N ALA A 443 -4.15 -3.52 -13.24
CA ALA A 443 -3.00 -4.24 -12.71
C ALA A 443 -1.98 -4.55 -13.82
N ASP A 444 -0.70 -4.31 -13.57
CA ASP A 444 0.39 -4.82 -14.39
C ASP A 444 0.99 -6.04 -13.71
N VAL A 445 0.85 -7.21 -14.35
CA VAL A 445 1.20 -8.51 -13.77
C VAL A 445 2.04 -9.30 -14.75
N LEU A 446 3.22 -9.69 -14.29
CA LEU A 446 4.11 -10.59 -15.00
C LEU A 446 3.94 -12.01 -14.47
N ASP A 447 3.68 -12.94 -15.38
CA ASP A 447 3.79 -14.37 -15.11
C ASP A 447 4.81 -15.00 -16.07
N MET A 448 5.75 -15.77 -15.50
CA MET A 448 6.85 -16.38 -16.25
C MET A 448 6.41 -17.65 -17.00
N ASP A 449 5.36 -18.32 -16.54
CA ASP A 449 4.90 -19.58 -17.12
C ASP A 449 3.82 -19.39 -18.21
N GLY A 450 3.17 -18.22 -18.23
CA GLY A 450 2.16 -17.84 -19.22
C GLY A 450 0.80 -18.49 -18.96
N ASP A 451 0.52 -18.81 -17.71
CA ASP A 451 -0.71 -19.41 -17.23
C ASP A 451 -1.87 -18.39 -17.14
N PRO A 452 -3.13 -18.86 -17.12
CA PRO A 452 -4.27 -17.97 -16.99
C PRO A 452 -4.35 -17.32 -15.60
N ILE A 453 -4.13 -16.00 -15.54
CA ILE A 453 -4.24 -15.20 -14.31
C ILE A 453 -5.66 -14.67 -14.12
N ARG A 454 -6.19 -14.77 -12.90
CA ARG A 454 -7.42 -14.10 -12.47
C ARG A 454 -7.11 -12.89 -11.58
N TYR A 455 -7.84 -11.81 -11.80
CA TYR A 455 -7.62 -10.53 -11.15
C TYR A 455 -8.81 -10.19 -10.24
N LEU A 456 -8.52 -9.93 -8.98
CA LEU A 456 -9.50 -9.55 -7.96
C LEU A 456 -9.13 -8.18 -7.39
N TRP A 457 -9.89 -7.16 -7.78
CA TRP A 457 -9.78 -5.80 -7.23
C TRP A 457 -10.87 -5.60 -6.18
N GLU A 458 -10.47 -5.27 -4.96
CA GLU A 458 -11.35 -5.13 -3.80
C GLU A 458 -11.00 -3.86 -3.02
N GLN A 459 -12.02 -3.23 -2.43
CA GLN A 459 -11.78 -2.15 -1.49
C GLN A 459 -11.25 -2.73 -0.16
N TRP A 460 -10.34 -2.00 0.48
CA TRP A 460 -9.55 -2.44 1.63
C TRP A 460 -9.72 -1.56 2.87
N ASP A 461 -10.78 -0.75 2.89
CA ASP A 461 -11.18 0.07 4.04
C ASP A 461 -11.94 -0.76 5.08
N ASN A 462 -11.44 -0.80 6.32
CA ASN A 462 -12.09 -1.52 7.43
C ASN A 462 -12.78 -0.60 8.43
N GLU A 463 -12.90 0.69 8.16
CA GLU A 463 -13.63 1.64 9.00
C GLU A 463 -15.14 1.45 8.88
N VAL A 464 -15.91 1.98 9.83
CA VAL A 464 -17.37 1.97 9.78
C VAL A 464 -17.86 3.24 9.08
N GLY A 465 -18.57 3.07 7.95
CA GLY A 465 -19.24 4.17 7.28
C GLY A 465 -20.37 4.75 8.13
N SER A 466 -20.60 6.07 8.04
CA SER A 466 -21.63 6.77 8.84
C SER A 466 -23.07 6.35 8.48
N ILE A 467 -23.28 5.88 7.24
CA ILE A 467 -24.56 5.41 6.69
C ILE A 467 -24.33 4.06 6.01
N MET A 468 -25.27 3.11 6.20
CA MET A 468 -25.27 1.78 5.58
C MET A 468 -26.70 1.42 5.09
N PRO A 469 -26.95 1.02 3.83
CA PRO A 469 -26.00 0.84 2.72
C PRO A 469 -25.12 2.08 2.45
N PRO A 470 -23.94 1.91 1.85
CA PRO A 470 -22.99 3.00 1.61
C PRO A 470 -23.63 4.26 1.02
N ASN A 471 -23.14 5.43 1.42
CA ASN A 471 -23.62 6.72 0.96
C ASN A 471 -22.48 7.57 0.38
N PRO A 472 -22.71 8.38 -0.68
CA PRO A 472 -21.67 9.22 -1.27
C PRO A 472 -20.97 10.15 -0.28
N THR A 473 -21.65 10.55 0.80
CA THR A 473 -21.10 11.46 1.82
C THR A 473 -20.30 10.77 2.93
N ASN A 474 -20.19 9.43 2.91
CA ASN A 474 -19.37 8.71 3.88
C ASN A 474 -17.89 9.07 3.65
N THR A 475 -17.21 9.57 4.69
CA THR A 475 -15.78 9.92 4.64
C THR A 475 -14.83 8.75 4.90
N GLN A 476 -15.36 7.58 5.26
CA GLN A 476 -14.61 6.37 5.62
C GLN A 476 -15.48 5.12 5.47
N GLY A 477 -14.85 3.94 5.49
CA GLY A 477 -15.48 2.63 5.35
C GLY A 477 -15.83 2.26 3.91
N PRO A 478 -16.17 0.99 3.64
CA PRO A 478 -16.27 0.46 2.29
C PRO A 478 -17.52 0.98 1.54
N LEU A 479 -17.31 1.38 0.29
CA LEU A 479 -18.29 1.88 -0.67
C LEU A 479 -18.54 0.95 -1.85
N PHE A 480 -17.60 0.05 -2.15
CA PHE A 480 -17.63 -0.85 -3.29
C PHE A 480 -17.64 -2.32 -2.83
N ARG A 481 -18.64 -3.08 -3.27
CA ARG A 481 -18.73 -4.52 -3.03
C ARG A 481 -17.73 -5.31 -3.88
N SER A 482 -17.38 -6.51 -3.41
CA SER A 482 -16.56 -7.45 -4.16
C SER A 482 -17.36 -8.20 -5.25
N PHE A 483 -16.62 -8.72 -6.24
CA PHE A 483 -17.14 -9.55 -7.32
C PHE A 483 -16.14 -10.65 -7.71
N ASP A 484 -16.66 -11.73 -8.33
CA ASP A 484 -15.85 -12.84 -8.83
C ASP A 484 -14.58 -12.37 -9.59
N PRO A 485 -13.41 -13.00 -9.36
CA PRO A 485 -12.17 -12.67 -10.07
C PRO A 485 -12.30 -12.76 -11.60
N ASP A 486 -11.89 -11.72 -12.32
CA ASP A 486 -12.00 -11.61 -13.78
C ASP A 486 -10.72 -12.09 -14.48
N SER A 487 -10.85 -12.42 -15.76
CA SER A 487 -9.76 -12.74 -16.70
C SER A 487 -9.01 -11.52 -17.26
N VAL A 488 -9.49 -10.31 -16.94
CA VAL A 488 -8.95 -9.04 -17.44
C VAL A 488 -8.39 -8.27 -16.25
N PRO A 489 -7.20 -7.64 -16.35
CA PRO A 489 -6.55 -6.93 -15.25
C PRO A 489 -7.22 -5.60 -14.85
N ILE A 490 -8.37 -5.28 -15.44
CA ILE A 490 -9.04 -3.98 -15.31
C ILE A 490 -10.33 -4.15 -14.51
N ARG A 491 -10.53 -3.29 -13.51
CA ARG A 491 -11.79 -3.16 -12.78
C ARG A 491 -12.32 -1.74 -12.86
N VAL A 492 -13.59 -1.60 -13.24
CA VAL A 492 -14.30 -0.31 -13.32
C VAL A 492 -15.19 -0.13 -12.10
N PHE A 493 -15.23 1.08 -11.55
CA PHE A 493 -16.00 1.46 -10.37
C PHE A 493 -16.90 2.68 -10.64
N PRO A 494 -18.24 2.55 -10.54
CA PRO A 494 -19.01 1.30 -10.42
C PRO A 494 -18.87 0.41 -11.66
N LYS A 495 -19.48 -0.78 -11.65
CA LYS A 495 -19.48 -1.65 -12.83
C LYS A 495 -19.93 -0.91 -14.09
N MET A 496 -19.23 -1.18 -15.20
CA MET A 496 -19.50 -0.53 -16.49
C MET A 496 -20.97 -0.62 -16.93
N GLN A 497 -21.63 -1.73 -16.62
CA GLN A 497 -23.06 -1.90 -16.90
C GLN A 497 -23.94 -0.84 -16.20
N ASP A 498 -23.59 -0.46 -14.98
CA ASP A 498 -24.37 0.51 -14.20
C ASP A 498 -24.12 1.93 -14.71
N ILE A 499 -22.88 2.22 -15.12
CA ILE A 499 -22.50 3.49 -15.76
C ILE A 499 -23.25 3.67 -17.09
N VAL A 500 -23.18 2.67 -17.98
CA VAL A 500 -23.85 2.70 -19.30
C VAL A 500 -25.37 2.86 -19.18
N ASN A 501 -25.98 2.20 -18.18
CA ASN A 501 -27.43 2.27 -17.98
C ASN A 501 -27.87 3.50 -17.15
N GLY A 502 -26.95 4.31 -16.65
CA GLY A 502 -27.25 5.44 -15.76
C GLY A 502 -27.92 5.00 -14.45
N THR A 503 -27.59 3.81 -13.94
CA THR A 503 -28.19 3.24 -12.73
C THR A 503 -27.27 3.38 -11.54
N THR A 504 -27.80 3.79 -10.39
CA THR A 504 -27.05 3.87 -9.13
C THR A 504 -27.19 2.57 -8.35
N SER A 505 -26.07 1.97 -7.95
CA SER A 505 -26.03 0.81 -7.06
C SER A 505 -25.99 1.26 -5.60
N ASP A 506 -26.72 0.58 -4.72
CA ASP A 506 -26.59 0.77 -3.27
C ASP A 506 -25.24 0.26 -2.72
N TRP A 507 -24.48 -0.49 -3.52
CA TRP A 507 -23.30 -1.25 -3.09
C TRP A 507 -22.02 -0.93 -3.86
N GLU A 508 -22.09 -0.06 -4.87
CA GLU A 508 -20.94 0.55 -5.53
C GLU A 508 -21.24 2.05 -5.66
N VAL A 509 -20.74 2.84 -4.71
CA VAL A 509 -21.13 4.24 -4.53
C VAL A 509 -19.94 5.16 -4.71
N LEU A 510 -20.04 6.07 -5.69
CA LEU A 510 -19.01 7.09 -5.91
C LEU A 510 -19.01 8.13 -4.76
N PRO A 511 -17.85 8.47 -4.17
CA PRO A 511 -17.78 9.47 -3.10
C PRO A 511 -18.12 10.87 -3.60
N SER A 512 -18.90 11.65 -2.85
CA SER A 512 -19.18 13.06 -3.12
C SER A 512 -18.44 14.02 -2.18
N VAL A 513 -17.45 13.51 -1.45
CA VAL A 513 -16.64 14.22 -0.45
C VAL A 513 -15.18 13.82 -0.59
N SER A 514 -14.25 14.62 -0.04
CA SER A 514 -12.86 14.21 0.04
C SER A 514 -12.71 13.05 1.01
N ARG A 515 -12.04 11.99 0.57
CA ARG A 515 -11.69 10.83 1.41
C ARG A 515 -10.60 10.01 0.76
N ASN A 516 -9.93 9.21 1.59
CA ASN A 516 -9.06 8.15 1.12
C ASN A 516 -9.88 6.86 0.97
N MET A 517 -9.47 6.03 0.02
CA MET A 517 -9.99 4.69 -0.19
C MET A 517 -8.80 3.79 -0.53
N ASP A 518 -8.65 2.70 0.20
CA ASP A 518 -7.61 1.72 -0.07
C ASP A 518 -8.18 0.64 -0.98
N PHE A 519 -7.41 0.19 -1.95
CA PHE A 519 -7.76 -0.93 -2.82
C PHE A 519 -6.65 -1.96 -2.84
N ARG A 520 -7.03 -3.24 -2.83
CA ARG A 520 -6.11 -4.35 -3.06
C ARG A 520 -6.39 -5.00 -4.40
N ILE A 521 -5.32 -5.31 -5.13
CA ILE A 521 -5.31 -6.31 -6.19
C ILE A 521 -4.78 -7.63 -5.65
N THR A 522 -5.50 -8.72 -5.90
CA THR A 522 -4.99 -10.09 -5.78
C THR A 522 -4.95 -10.73 -7.16
N ALA A 523 -3.76 -11.05 -7.67
CA ALA A 523 -3.57 -11.73 -8.95
C ALA A 523 -3.32 -13.22 -8.73
N ILE A 524 -4.32 -14.05 -9.03
CA ILE A 524 -4.31 -15.49 -8.79
C ILE A 524 -3.93 -16.21 -10.09
N ASP A 525 -2.71 -16.74 -10.13
CA ASP A 525 -2.28 -17.71 -11.12
C ASP A 525 -2.87 -19.09 -10.81
N PHE A 526 -3.65 -19.62 -11.74
CA PHE A 526 -4.27 -20.92 -11.63
C PHE A 526 -3.56 -21.97 -12.50
N HIS A 527 -2.29 -22.19 -12.19
CA HIS A 527 -1.40 -23.09 -12.93
C HIS A 527 -1.99 -24.47 -13.16
N ASN A 528 -1.96 -24.87 -14.43
CA ASN A 528 -2.50 -26.14 -14.90
C ASN A 528 -3.96 -26.46 -14.45
N ALA A 529 -4.76 -25.44 -14.10
CA ALA A 529 -6.09 -25.59 -13.54
C ALA A 529 -6.15 -26.51 -12.28
N VAL A 530 -5.07 -26.54 -11.48
CA VAL A 530 -4.95 -27.41 -10.31
C VAL A 530 -5.14 -26.65 -9.00
N ALA A 531 -4.26 -25.69 -8.72
CA ALA A 531 -4.26 -24.89 -7.51
C ALA A 531 -3.85 -23.44 -7.83
N GLY A 532 -4.21 -22.51 -6.96
CA GLY A 532 -3.89 -21.10 -7.12
C GLY A 532 -2.61 -20.73 -6.40
N CYS A 533 -1.78 -19.95 -7.06
CA CYS A 533 -0.72 -19.17 -6.45
C CYS A 533 -1.03 -17.70 -6.71
N SER A 534 -0.81 -16.81 -5.75
CA SER A 534 -1.15 -15.41 -5.98
C SER A 534 -0.15 -14.45 -5.40
N ASP A 535 -0.18 -13.25 -5.92
CA ASP A 535 0.51 -12.10 -5.41
C ASP A 535 -0.49 -10.97 -5.21
N GLU A 536 -0.12 -9.98 -4.42
CA GLU A 536 -1.00 -8.90 -4.01
C GLU A 536 -0.28 -7.57 -3.93
N ASP A 537 -1.03 -6.50 -4.15
CA ASP A 537 -0.55 -5.13 -3.99
C ASP A 537 -1.68 -4.21 -3.54
N ASN A 538 -1.33 -3.16 -2.81
CA ASN A 538 -2.27 -2.19 -2.28
C ASN A 538 -2.01 -0.83 -2.95
N ILE A 539 -3.08 -0.12 -3.30
CA ILE A 539 -2.99 1.25 -3.81
C ILE A 539 -3.97 2.15 -3.07
N ASN A 540 -3.63 3.43 -2.95
CA ASN A 540 -4.52 4.44 -2.40
C ASN A 540 -5.18 5.27 -3.51
N VAL A 541 -6.49 5.46 -3.38
CA VAL A 541 -7.28 6.35 -4.23
C VAL A 541 -7.93 7.41 -3.35
N THR A 542 -7.50 8.66 -3.51
CA THR A 542 -8.06 9.82 -2.80
C THR A 542 -9.07 10.53 -3.68
N THR A 543 -10.26 10.82 -3.17
CA THR A 543 -11.16 11.79 -3.82
C THR A 543 -10.89 13.20 -3.30
N ASP A 544 -10.91 14.19 -4.18
CA ASP A 544 -10.77 15.61 -3.84
C ASP A 544 -12.06 16.38 -4.14
N ALA A 545 -12.75 16.87 -3.10
CA ALA A 545 -13.98 17.65 -3.22
C ALA A 545 -13.79 19.06 -3.81
N THR A 546 -12.55 19.51 -4.02
CA THR A 546 -12.27 20.74 -4.77
C THR A 546 -12.32 20.53 -6.29
N ALA A 547 -12.40 19.27 -6.76
CA ALA A 547 -12.52 18.90 -8.18
C ALA A 547 -13.69 17.94 -8.41
N GLY A 548 -14.37 18.08 -9.55
CA GLY A 548 -15.46 17.20 -9.98
C GLY A 548 -16.89 17.70 -9.69
N PRO A 549 -17.91 16.95 -10.17
CA PRO A 549 -17.78 15.77 -11.02
C PRO A 549 -17.20 16.10 -12.40
N PHE A 550 -16.37 15.20 -12.92
CA PHE A 550 -15.89 15.29 -14.30
C PHE A 550 -16.96 14.71 -15.23
N LEU A 551 -17.38 15.48 -16.24
CA LEU A 551 -18.56 15.14 -17.05
C LEU A 551 -18.33 15.36 -18.55
N VAL A 552 -18.69 14.40 -19.39
CA VAL A 552 -18.78 14.55 -20.84
C VAL A 552 -20.05 15.35 -21.18
N LEU A 553 -19.86 16.51 -21.80
CA LEU A 553 -20.95 17.42 -22.17
C LEU A 553 -21.49 17.18 -23.59
N GLY A 554 -20.66 16.63 -24.48
CA GLY A 554 -21.01 16.44 -25.88
C GLY A 554 -20.02 15.53 -26.62
N PRO A 555 -20.48 14.57 -27.45
CA PRO A 555 -21.88 14.26 -27.76
C PRO A 555 -22.58 13.64 -26.56
N ASN A 556 -23.83 14.00 -26.31
CA ASN A 556 -24.56 13.55 -25.13
C ASN A 556 -26.09 13.48 -25.35
N SER A 557 -26.52 13.31 -26.60
CA SER A 557 -27.93 13.19 -26.97
C SER A 557 -28.13 12.20 -28.11
N SER A 558 -29.23 11.45 -28.07
CA SER A 558 -29.68 10.62 -29.20
C SER A 558 -30.10 11.41 -30.45
N ALA A 559 -30.15 12.75 -30.37
CA ALA A 559 -30.27 13.63 -31.52
C ALA A 559 -28.92 13.98 -32.17
N ASP A 560 -27.81 13.73 -31.48
CA ASP A 560 -26.47 13.97 -32.02
C ASP A 560 -26.19 13.00 -33.16
N SER A 561 -25.54 13.50 -34.20
CA SER A 561 -25.07 12.67 -35.30
C SER A 561 -23.71 13.13 -35.76
N TRP A 562 -22.82 12.17 -35.93
CA TRP A 562 -21.50 12.35 -36.51
C TRP A 562 -21.50 11.82 -37.92
N THR A 563 -20.67 12.40 -38.77
CA THR A 563 -20.54 11.97 -40.16
C THR A 563 -19.10 11.55 -40.37
N GLU A 564 -18.88 10.34 -40.88
CA GLU A 564 -17.53 9.80 -41.12
C GLU A 564 -16.63 10.82 -41.86
N GLY A 565 -15.38 10.95 -41.40
CA GLY A 565 -14.38 11.84 -41.98
C GLY A 565 -14.62 13.34 -41.76
N HIS A 566 -15.65 13.73 -41.01
CA HIS A 566 -15.79 15.10 -40.52
C HIS A 566 -15.02 15.28 -39.22
N PHE A 567 -14.55 16.51 -38.99
CA PHE A 567 -14.10 16.92 -37.67
C PHE A 567 -15.29 17.33 -36.82
N VAL A 568 -15.32 16.85 -35.59
CA VAL A 568 -16.34 17.13 -34.58
C VAL A 568 -15.66 17.45 -33.26
N ASP A 569 -16.30 18.26 -32.43
CA ASP A 569 -15.78 18.60 -31.12
C ASP A 569 -16.38 17.64 -30.08
N VAL A 570 -15.50 17.02 -29.30
CA VAL A 570 -15.85 16.37 -28.04
C VAL A 570 -15.61 17.38 -26.92
N THR A 571 -16.60 17.57 -26.05
CA THR A 571 -16.55 18.56 -24.97
C THR A 571 -16.82 17.92 -23.62
N TRP A 572 -16.14 18.39 -22.58
CA TRP A 572 -16.30 17.93 -21.20
C TRP A 572 -16.16 19.11 -20.23
N ASP A 573 -16.67 18.94 -19.02
CA ASP A 573 -16.43 19.86 -17.91
C ASP A 573 -15.08 19.51 -17.26
N VAL A 574 -14.12 20.43 -17.32
CA VAL A 574 -12.80 20.25 -16.72
C VAL A 574 -12.93 20.12 -15.20
N SER A 575 -13.89 20.81 -14.59
CA SER A 575 -14.22 20.68 -13.15
C SER A 575 -13.00 20.71 -12.20
N ASN A 576 -12.02 21.57 -12.46
CA ASN A 576 -10.78 21.72 -11.67
C ASN A 576 -9.90 20.45 -11.60
N THR A 577 -10.09 19.49 -12.52
CA THR A 577 -9.25 18.28 -12.61
C THR A 577 -7.82 18.58 -13.10
N ASP A 578 -7.62 19.70 -13.79
CA ASP A 578 -6.32 20.25 -14.20
C ASP A 578 -5.64 21.10 -13.10
N GLY A 579 -6.32 21.35 -11.98
CA GLY A 579 -5.82 22.14 -10.87
C GLY A 579 -5.00 21.34 -9.84
N PRO A 580 -4.42 22.02 -8.82
CA PRO A 580 -3.76 21.37 -7.69
C PRO A 580 -4.71 20.42 -6.97
N GLY A 581 -4.25 19.19 -6.68
CA GLY A 581 -5.05 18.11 -6.12
C GLY A 581 -5.10 16.92 -7.08
N VAL A 582 -5.87 17.05 -8.17
CA VAL A 582 -6.00 16.00 -9.21
C VAL A 582 -4.85 16.05 -10.24
N ASN A 583 -4.38 17.25 -10.61
CA ASN A 583 -3.22 17.48 -11.49
C ASN A 583 -3.23 16.69 -12.83
N CYS A 584 -4.41 16.57 -13.45
CA CYS A 584 -4.59 15.88 -14.73
C CYS A 584 -4.60 16.89 -15.88
N ASN A 585 -3.45 17.13 -16.50
CA ASN A 585 -3.28 18.16 -17.55
C ASN A 585 -3.64 17.68 -18.96
N SER A 586 -3.80 16.37 -19.16
CA SER A 586 -4.15 15.77 -20.46
C SER A 586 -5.22 14.67 -20.33
N ILE A 587 -5.94 14.44 -21.42
CA ILE A 587 -7.04 13.47 -21.54
C ILE A 587 -6.89 12.59 -22.80
N ASP A 588 -7.37 11.37 -22.67
CA ASP A 588 -7.56 10.41 -23.75
C ASP A 588 -9.04 10.34 -24.13
N ILE A 589 -9.33 10.21 -25.42
CA ILE A 589 -10.68 10.11 -25.96
C ILE A 589 -10.83 8.81 -26.74
N PHE A 590 -11.85 8.04 -26.36
CA PHE A 590 -12.18 6.78 -27.01
C PHE A 590 -13.62 6.75 -27.52
N LEU A 591 -13.87 5.93 -28.54
CA LEU A 591 -15.17 5.70 -29.14
C LEU A 591 -15.61 4.25 -28.92
N SER A 592 -16.83 4.11 -28.44
CA SER A 592 -17.59 2.87 -28.39
C SER A 592 -18.55 2.78 -29.57
N ARG A 593 -18.84 1.54 -30.00
CA ARG A 593 -19.81 1.23 -31.05
C ARG A 593 -20.92 0.29 -30.60
N ASP A 594 -20.87 -0.16 -29.36
CA ASP A 594 -21.75 -1.17 -28.77
C ASP A 594 -22.64 -0.61 -27.65
N GLY A 595 -22.83 0.72 -27.62
CA GLY A 595 -23.65 1.40 -26.61
C GLY A 595 -22.88 1.76 -25.34
N GLY A 596 -21.55 1.77 -25.37
CA GLY A 596 -20.68 2.16 -24.24
C GLY A 596 -20.12 0.99 -23.44
N TYR A 597 -20.23 -0.27 -23.89
CA TYR A 597 -19.67 -1.39 -23.14
C TYR A 597 -18.19 -1.63 -23.44
N THR A 598 -17.74 -1.33 -24.65
CA THR A 598 -16.33 -1.42 -25.06
C THR A 598 -15.89 -0.17 -25.82
N TYR A 599 -14.60 0.17 -25.72
CA TYR A 599 -14.00 1.38 -26.32
C TYR A 599 -12.76 1.04 -27.16
N PRO A 600 -12.92 0.30 -28.28
CA PRO A 600 -11.79 -0.18 -29.08
C PRO A 600 -11.14 0.90 -29.96
N ASP A 601 -11.86 1.99 -30.26
CA ASP A 601 -11.41 3.03 -31.19
C ASP A 601 -10.81 4.22 -30.41
N THR A 602 -9.53 4.48 -30.58
CA THR A 602 -8.87 5.68 -30.03
C THR A 602 -9.09 6.87 -30.95
N LEU A 603 -9.62 7.98 -30.41
CA LEU A 603 -9.85 9.23 -31.14
C LEU A 603 -8.74 10.26 -30.90
N ALA A 604 -8.27 10.37 -29.66
CA ALA A 604 -7.17 11.24 -29.26
C ALA A 604 -6.47 10.66 -28.01
N ILE A 605 -5.18 10.92 -27.88
CA ILE A 605 -4.35 10.60 -26.71
C ILE A 605 -3.60 11.88 -26.35
N ASP A 606 -3.39 12.11 -25.05
CA ASP A 606 -2.68 13.27 -24.52
C ASP A 606 -3.22 14.63 -25.01
N ALA A 607 -4.53 14.73 -25.27
CA ALA A 607 -5.16 15.99 -25.61
C ALA A 607 -5.18 16.92 -24.37
N PRO A 608 -5.01 18.24 -24.50
CA PRO A 608 -5.04 19.14 -23.34
C PRO A 608 -6.37 19.06 -22.59
N ASN A 609 -6.32 19.00 -21.25
CA ASN A 609 -7.53 19.00 -20.42
C ASN A 609 -8.12 20.42 -20.29
N ASN A 610 -8.65 20.96 -21.40
CA ASN A 610 -9.17 22.33 -21.48
C ASN A 610 -10.66 22.41 -21.84
N GLY A 611 -11.36 21.27 -21.79
CA GLY A 611 -12.81 21.15 -21.97
C GLY A 611 -13.28 20.90 -23.41
N MET A 612 -12.37 20.84 -24.38
CA MET A 612 -12.71 20.54 -25.77
C MET A 612 -11.56 19.95 -26.57
N ALA A 613 -11.84 18.92 -27.38
CA ALA A 613 -10.92 18.43 -28.40
C ALA A 613 -11.67 18.22 -29.72
N SER A 614 -11.05 18.66 -30.82
CA SER A 614 -11.56 18.43 -32.17
C SER A 614 -10.97 17.14 -32.72
N ILE A 615 -11.83 16.16 -33.04
CA ILE A 615 -11.43 14.82 -33.49
C ILE A 615 -11.99 14.54 -34.88
N GLU A 616 -11.30 13.72 -35.66
CA GLU A 616 -11.82 13.19 -36.92
C GLU A 616 -12.66 11.93 -36.65
N VAL A 617 -13.89 11.88 -37.18
CA VAL A 617 -14.79 10.74 -36.98
C VAL A 617 -14.28 9.52 -37.78
N PRO A 618 -13.94 8.38 -37.12
CA PRO A 618 -13.40 7.21 -37.80
C PRO A 618 -14.46 6.49 -38.65
N VAL A 619 -14.00 5.73 -39.65
CA VAL A 619 -14.88 4.93 -40.52
C VAL A 619 -15.57 3.83 -39.71
N GLY A 620 -16.86 3.62 -40.00
CA GLY A 620 -17.74 2.66 -39.37
C GLY A 620 -19.03 3.34 -38.94
N ILE A 621 -20.16 2.93 -39.51
CA ILE A 621 -21.47 3.41 -39.08
C ILE A 621 -21.96 2.64 -37.85
N THR A 622 -22.68 3.30 -36.95
CA THR A 622 -23.38 2.67 -35.83
C THR A 622 -24.46 3.62 -35.32
N THR A 623 -25.52 3.09 -34.74
CA THR A 623 -26.55 3.86 -34.03
C THR A 623 -26.37 3.80 -32.51
N GLN A 624 -25.29 3.19 -32.04
CA GLN A 624 -25.00 2.94 -30.62
C GLN A 624 -23.61 3.49 -30.25
N ALA A 625 -23.25 4.68 -30.79
CA ALA A 625 -21.97 5.28 -30.48
C ALA A 625 -21.99 5.94 -29.10
N ARG A 626 -20.88 5.81 -28.36
CA ARG A 626 -20.60 6.55 -27.11
C ARG A 626 -19.17 7.04 -27.10
N VAL A 627 -18.92 8.18 -26.47
CA VAL A 627 -17.56 8.68 -26.24
C VAL A 627 -17.18 8.48 -24.78
N MET A 628 -15.92 8.14 -24.53
CA MET A 628 -15.30 8.18 -23.21
C MET A 628 -14.21 9.23 -23.23
N VAL A 629 -14.15 10.05 -22.18
CA VAL A 629 -13.03 10.95 -21.90
C VAL A 629 -12.40 10.51 -20.58
N ARG A 630 -11.10 10.21 -20.61
CA ARG A 630 -10.34 9.67 -19.47
C ARG A 630 -9.11 10.53 -19.22
N GLY A 631 -8.70 10.74 -17.97
CA GLY A 631 -7.40 11.38 -17.69
C GLY A 631 -6.22 10.54 -18.22
N SER A 632 -5.25 11.14 -18.93
CA SER A 632 -4.16 10.36 -19.55
C SER A 632 -3.15 9.83 -18.53
N ASN A 633 -2.90 10.59 -17.46
CA ASN A 633 -2.03 10.23 -16.33
C ASN A 633 -2.81 9.89 -15.06
N ASN A 634 -4.11 9.61 -15.18
CA ASN A 634 -5.01 9.39 -14.05
C ASN A 634 -6.01 8.26 -14.37
N ILE A 635 -6.77 7.82 -13.37
CA ILE A 635 -7.66 6.67 -13.45
C ILE A 635 -9.14 7.04 -13.61
N PHE A 636 -9.49 8.32 -13.47
CA PHE A 636 -10.86 8.80 -13.61
C PHE A 636 -11.28 8.92 -15.09
N PHE A 637 -12.58 8.76 -15.34
CA PHE A 637 -13.17 8.96 -16.66
C PHE A 637 -14.65 9.30 -16.54
N ASP A 638 -15.22 9.77 -17.66
CA ASP A 638 -16.66 9.81 -17.85
C ASP A 638 -17.04 9.39 -19.27
N ILE A 639 -18.31 9.01 -19.48
CA ILE A 639 -18.86 8.62 -20.78
C ILE A 639 -20.06 9.48 -21.13
N SER A 640 -20.34 9.63 -22.43
CA SER A 640 -21.61 10.21 -22.89
C SER A 640 -22.81 9.41 -22.35
N ASP A 641 -23.88 10.09 -21.90
CA ASP A 641 -25.11 9.55 -21.28
C ASP A 641 -26.13 8.95 -22.26
N GLU A 642 -26.11 9.31 -23.55
CA GLU A 642 -26.99 8.75 -24.59
C GLU A 642 -26.23 8.25 -25.84
N ASP A 643 -26.79 7.22 -26.50
CA ASP A 643 -26.28 6.69 -27.78
C ASP A 643 -26.47 7.74 -28.86
N PHE A 644 -25.45 8.01 -29.68
CA PHE A 644 -25.58 8.85 -30.88
C PHE A 644 -25.30 8.06 -32.17
N GLU A 645 -25.66 8.65 -33.32
CA GLU A 645 -25.50 7.99 -34.62
C GLU A 645 -24.23 8.44 -35.35
N ILE A 646 -23.47 7.49 -35.91
CA ILE A 646 -22.43 7.75 -36.91
C ILE A 646 -22.99 7.40 -38.29
N LEU A 647 -23.17 8.44 -39.10
CA LEU A 647 -23.71 8.40 -40.46
C LEU A 647 -22.59 8.22 -41.49
N THR A 648 -22.95 7.59 -42.61
CA THR A 648 -22.08 7.53 -43.79
C THR A 648 -21.77 8.94 -44.29
N GLY A 649 -20.48 9.23 -44.48
CA GLY A 649 -20.04 10.50 -45.06
C GLY A 649 -20.47 10.71 -46.52
N THR A 650 -20.36 11.95 -47.00
CA THR A 650 -20.40 12.23 -48.44
C THR A 650 -19.09 11.78 -49.09
N VAL A 651 -19.10 11.64 -50.42
CA VAL A 651 -17.88 11.37 -51.20
C VAL A 651 -16.97 12.61 -51.09
N ASP A 652 -15.96 12.55 -50.25
CA ASP A 652 -15.07 13.68 -49.88
C ASP A 652 -13.61 13.19 -49.74
N TYR A 653 -12.68 14.08 -49.42
CA TYR A 653 -11.32 13.73 -49.06
C TYR A 653 -10.89 14.40 -47.76
N ALA A 654 -10.01 13.72 -47.03
CA ALA A 654 -9.28 14.30 -45.92
C ALA A 654 -7.81 14.49 -46.28
N LEU A 655 -7.15 15.41 -45.58
CA LEU A 655 -5.71 15.57 -45.62
C LEU A 655 -5.17 15.11 -44.28
N ASN A 656 -4.27 14.13 -44.30
CA ASN A 656 -3.54 13.72 -43.12
C ASN A 656 -2.05 13.97 -43.35
N ALA A 657 -1.36 14.42 -42.32
CA ALA A 657 0.08 14.61 -42.34
C ALA A 657 0.74 13.64 -41.37
N SER A 658 1.72 12.90 -41.86
CA SER A 658 2.48 11.94 -41.07
C SER A 658 3.99 12.17 -41.18
N PRO A 659 4.69 12.29 -40.04
CA PRO A 659 4.15 12.56 -38.70
C PRO A 659 3.50 13.96 -38.62
N ALA A 660 2.57 14.20 -37.69
CA ALA A 660 1.93 15.52 -37.52
C ALA A 660 2.86 16.54 -36.82
N LEU A 661 3.83 16.05 -36.06
CA LEU A 661 4.88 16.81 -35.40
C LEU A 661 6.24 16.22 -35.80
N ILE A 662 7.19 17.07 -36.16
CA ILE A 662 8.60 16.70 -36.26
C ILE A 662 9.39 17.60 -35.32
N GLN A 663 10.08 16.98 -34.38
CA GLN A 663 11.00 17.67 -33.48
C GLN A 663 12.44 17.46 -33.98
N LEU A 664 13.20 18.54 -34.10
CA LEU A 664 14.62 18.52 -34.47
C LEU A 664 15.49 18.93 -33.29
N CYS A 665 16.42 18.04 -32.94
CA CYS A 665 17.33 18.19 -31.81
C CYS A 665 18.70 18.81 -32.23
N GLU A 666 19.04 18.79 -33.52
CA GLU A 666 20.26 19.41 -34.05
C GLU A 666 19.95 20.22 -35.30
N ILE A 667 20.53 21.42 -35.38
CA ILE A 667 20.45 22.27 -36.56
C ILE A 667 21.60 21.90 -37.51
N ASP A 668 21.44 20.83 -38.29
CA ASP A 668 22.22 20.69 -39.53
C ASP A 668 21.51 21.49 -40.64
N PRO A 669 22.11 22.58 -41.17
CA PRO A 669 21.52 23.38 -42.22
C PRO A 669 21.25 22.62 -43.53
N PHE A 670 21.81 21.41 -43.70
CA PHE A 670 21.60 20.54 -44.86
C PHE A 670 20.53 19.45 -44.65
N THR A 671 19.94 19.34 -43.46
CA THR A 671 18.87 18.36 -43.20
C THR A 671 17.55 18.88 -43.77
N ASP A 672 16.91 18.04 -44.59
CA ASP A 672 15.57 18.29 -45.09
C ASP A 672 14.54 17.48 -44.31
N VAL A 673 13.59 18.15 -43.70
CA VAL A 673 12.46 17.52 -42.98
C VAL A 673 11.40 17.08 -43.99
N ARG A 674 10.79 15.91 -43.75
CA ARG A 674 9.80 15.32 -44.66
C ARG A 674 8.50 15.04 -43.94
N PHE A 675 7.44 15.69 -44.37
CA PHE A 675 6.07 15.36 -43.99
C PHE A 675 5.39 14.60 -45.14
N HIS A 676 4.73 13.50 -44.81
CA HIS A 676 3.91 12.74 -45.75
C HIS A 676 2.49 13.28 -45.70
N ILE A 677 2.05 13.95 -46.76
CA ILE A 677 0.68 14.47 -46.89
C ILE A 677 -0.12 13.43 -47.66
N ALA A 678 -0.92 12.64 -46.94
CA ALA A 678 -1.86 11.69 -47.51
C ALA A 678 -3.17 12.41 -47.87
N VAL A 679 -3.63 12.20 -49.11
CA VAL A 679 -4.98 12.57 -49.50
C VAL A 679 -5.85 11.33 -49.34
N ILE A 680 -6.67 11.30 -48.31
CA ILE A 680 -7.49 10.12 -47.99
C ILE A 680 -8.78 10.19 -48.78
N SER A 681 -9.13 9.11 -49.48
CA SER A 681 -10.43 8.96 -50.12
C SER A 681 -11.49 8.62 -49.07
N ILE A 682 -12.47 9.49 -48.88
CA ILE A 682 -13.64 9.22 -48.04
C ILE A 682 -14.80 8.84 -48.95
N ASN A 683 -15.43 7.69 -48.68
CA ASN A 683 -16.58 7.17 -49.42
C ASN A 683 -16.38 7.07 -50.94
N GLY A 684 -15.16 6.72 -51.38
CA GLY A 684 -14.85 6.47 -52.78
C GLY A 684 -14.61 7.74 -53.61
N TYR A 685 -14.19 8.84 -52.98
CA TYR A 685 -13.76 10.04 -53.69
C TYR A 685 -12.53 9.76 -54.54
N VAL A 686 -12.59 10.13 -55.81
CA VAL A 686 -11.54 9.83 -56.82
C VAL A 686 -11.03 11.09 -57.54
N GLU A 687 -11.65 12.24 -57.30
CA GLU A 687 -11.28 13.47 -57.98
C GLU A 687 -9.95 14.02 -57.45
N PRO A 688 -9.03 14.48 -58.31
CA PRO A 688 -7.72 14.98 -57.86
C PRO A 688 -7.82 16.22 -56.97
N VAL A 689 -6.96 16.27 -55.96
CA VAL A 689 -6.84 17.37 -54.99
C VAL A 689 -5.58 18.18 -55.31
N THR A 690 -5.72 19.50 -55.38
CA THR A 690 -4.60 20.43 -55.60
C THR A 690 -4.09 20.95 -54.27
N LEU A 691 -2.82 20.69 -53.93
CA LEU A 691 -2.18 21.10 -52.69
C LEU A 691 -1.43 22.44 -52.83
N THR A 692 -1.56 23.31 -51.84
CA THR A 692 -0.84 24.58 -51.68
C THR A 692 -0.20 24.69 -50.31
N ILE A 693 1.02 25.21 -50.28
CA ILE A 693 1.71 25.55 -49.03
C ILE A 693 1.25 26.95 -48.60
N ASP A 694 0.52 27.03 -47.49
CA ASP A 694 -0.05 28.30 -47.01
C ASP A 694 0.87 29.01 -46.01
N SER A 695 1.55 28.23 -45.16
CA SER A 695 2.44 28.71 -44.11
C SER A 695 3.69 27.84 -44.01
N LEU A 696 4.84 28.49 -43.80
CA LEU A 696 6.11 27.88 -43.44
C LEU A 696 6.84 28.73 -42.39
N PRO A 697 7.73 28.13 -41.59
CA PRO A 697 8.58 28.86 -40.65
C PRO A 697 9.45 29.87 -41.39
N VAL A 698 9.68 31.03 -40.78
CA VAL A 698 10.53 32.08 -41.36
C VAL A 698 11.94 31.53 -41.58
N GLY A 699 12.42 31.58 -42.83
CA GLY A 699 13.74 31.04 -43.22
C GLY A 699 13.71 29.64 -43.83
N ALA A 700 12.62 28.88 -43.67
CA ALA A 700 12.46 27.56 -44.28
C ALA A 700 12.05 27.63 -45.77
N VAL A 701 12.32 26.56 -46.52
CA VAL A 701 11.89 26.41 -47.92
C VAL A 701 11.14 25.10 -48.09
N GLY A 702 9.84 25.16 -48.40
CA GLY A 702 9.00 23.99 -48.62
C GLY A 702 8.84 23.65 -50.11
N ILE A 703 8.97 22.37 -50.46
CA ILE A 703 8.75 21.84 -51.81
C ILE A 703 7.88 20.58 -51.70
N LEU A 704 6.73 20.59 -52.38
CA LEU A 704 5.89 19.40 -52.56
C LEU A 704 6.39 18.57 -53.75
N THR A 705 6.46 17.24 -53.61
CA THR A 705 6.83 16.34 -54.71
C THR A 705 5.81 16.33 -55.85
N SER A 706 4.54 16.62 -55.54
CA SER A 706 3.48 16.92 -56.50
C SER A 706 2.49 17.90 -55.87
N THR A 707 1.94 18.81 -56.66
CA THR A 707 0.88 19.74 -56.23
C THR A 707 -0.52 19.28 -56.63
N VAL A 708 -0.65 18.19 -57.40
CA VAL A 708 -1.95 17.57 -57.74
C VAL A 708 -1.86 16.09 -57.39
N VAL A 709 -2.79 15.61 -56.56
CA VAL A 709 -2.71 14.32 -55.90
C VAL A 709 -4.05 13.61 -56.00
N SER A 710 -4.04 12.34 -56.39
CA SER A 710 -5.25 11.53 -56.39
C SER A 710 -5.56 11.05 -54.97
N PRO A 711 -6.85 11.01 -54.56
CA PRO A 711 -7.23 10.41 -53.30
C PRO A 711 -6.78 8.94 -53.22
N GLY A 712 -6.20 8.54 -52.08
CA GLY A 712 -5.49 7.28 -51.86
C GLY A 712 -3.97 7.40 -51.98
N ASP A 713 -3.45 8.46 -52.58
CA ASP A 713 -2.01 8.70 -52.72
C ASP A 713 -1.46 9.60 -51.60
N THR A 714 -0.13 9.55 -51.45
CA THR A 714 0.62 10.37 -50.49
C THR A 714 1.70 11.15 -51.24
N VAL A 715 1.87 12.42 -50.89
CA VAL A 715 2.99 13.24 -51.37
C VAL A 715 3.92 13.61 -50.23
N ILE A 716 5.16 13.97 -50.56
CA ILE A 716 6.12 14.41 -49.57
C ILE A 716 6.23 15.93 -49.67
N LEU A 717 5.92 16.61 -48.56
CA LEU A 717 6.37 17.97 -48.31
C LEU A 717 7.78 17.90 -47.76
N LYS A 718 8.74 18.41 -48.53
CA LYS A 718 10.13 18.54 -48.15
C LYS A 718 10.37 19.97 -47.64
N VAL A 719 10.70 20.14 -46.36
CA VAL A 719 11.04 21.42 -45.74
C VAL A 719 12.56 21.48 -45.55
N GLY A 720 13.24 22.27 -46.37
CA GLY A 720 14.68 22.49 -46.33
C GLY A 720 15.06 23.84 -45.70
N ASN A 721 16.37 24.07 -45.54
CA ASN A 721 16.94 25.26 -44.88
C ASN A 721 16.43 25.47 -43.44
N VAL A 722 16.09 24.38 -42.74
CA VAL A 722 15.70 24.40 -41.32
C VAL A 722 16.80 24.99 -40.42
N GLY A 723 18.04 24.98 -40.93
CA GLY A 723 19.21 25.71 -40.41
C GLY A 723 19.01 27.16 -40.01
N SER A 724 18.09 27.84 -40.68
CA SER A 724 17.84 29.29 -40.53
C SER A 724 16.57 29.61 -39.75
N VAL A 725 15.85 28.59 -39.27
CA VAL A 725 14.62 28.74 -38.51
C VAL A 725 14.98 28.92 -37.02
N ALA A 726 14.29 29.83 -36.34
CA ALA A 726 14.54 30.09 -34.92
C ALA A 726 14.16 28.87 -34.05
N PHE A 727 14.74 28.75 -32.86
CA PHE A 727 14.28 27.77 -31.87
C PHE A 727 12.82 28.02 -31.47
N GLY A 728 12.13 26.96 -31.02
CA GLY A 728 10.72 26.97 -30.65
C GLY A 728 9.82 26.19 -31.62
N SER A 729 8.51 26.23 -31.37
CA SER A 729 7.50 25.55 -32.18
C SER A 729 7.03 26.42 -33.35
N HIS A 730 6.98 25.82 -34.54
CA HIS A 730 6.55 26.49 -35.77
C HIS A 730 5.46 25.73 -36.49
N GLU A 731 4.35 26.41 -36.77
CA GLU A 731 3.23 25.84 -37.50
C GLU A 731 3.46 25.86 -39.02
N ILE A 732 3.22 24.71 -39.66
CA ILE A 732 3.21 24.52 -41.11
C ILE A 732 1.78 24.20 -41.54
N VAL A 733 1.27 24.93 -42.53
CA VAL A 733 -0.11 24.75 -43.01
C VAL A 733 -0.10 24.43 -44.50
N ILE A 734 -0.75 23.33 -44.86
CA ILE A 734 -1.03 22.94 -46.24
C ILE A 734 -2.54 22.95 -46.46
N SER A 735 -3.00 23.62 -47.52
CA SER A 735 -4.36 23.47 -48.03
C SER A 735 -4.40 22.49 -49.19
N GLY A 736 -5.45 21.70 -49.26
CA GLY A 736 -5.87 20.98 -50.46
C GLY A 736 -7.17 21.60 -50.97
N SER A 737 -7.32 21.70 -52.29
CA SER A 737 -8.52 22.20 -52.94
C SER A 737 -8.95 21.27 -54.06
N SER A 738 -10.24 20.94 -54.10
CA SER A 738 -10.85 20.09 -55.12
C SER A 738 -12.33 20.48 -55.32
N LEU A 739 -13.07 19.67 -56.08
CA LEU A 739 -14.51 19.82 -56.24
C LEU A 739 -15.31 19.60 -54.95
N ALA A 740 -14.74 18.89 -53.95
CA ALA A 740 -15.35 18.69 -52.64
C ALA A 740 -15.04 19.84 -51.65
N GLY A 741 -14.34 20.88 -52.10
CA GLY A 741 -13.99 22.06 -51.30
C GLY A 741 -12.52 22.11 -50.91
N SER A 742 -12.20 23.02 -50.00
CA SER A 742 -10.84 23.22 -49.49
C SER A 742 -10.71 22.63 -48.09
N LYS A 743 -9.68 21.82 -47.85
CA LYS A 743 -9.33 21.27 -46.53
C LYS A 743 -7.92 21.71 -46.15
N GLN A 744 -7.63 21.77 -44.86
CA GLN A 744 -6.30 22.10 -44.36
C GLN A 744 -5.76 20.95 -43.51
N VAL A 745 -4.45 20.76 -43.57
CA VAL A 745 -3.71 19.97 -42.58
C VAL A 745 -2.64 20.86 -41.98
N ARG A 746 -2.54 20.79 -40.65
CA ARG A 746 -1.55 21.52 -39.86
C ARG A 746 -0.51 20.53 -39.36
N MET A 747 0.74 20.96 -39.39
CA MET A 747 1.86 20.21 -38.85
C MET A 747 2.70 21.14 -37.99
N GLN A 748 3.44 20.58 -37.06
CA GLN A 748 4.41 21.32 -36.26
C GLN A 748 5.83 20.89 -36.59
N LEU A 749 6.71 21.89 -36.66
CA LEU A 749 8.15 21.71 -36.68
C LEU A 749 8.72 22.39 -35.44
N ASP A 750 9.19 21.58 -34.51
CA ASP A 750 9.79 22.06 -33.26
C ASP A 750 11.31 22.01 -33.38
N ILE A 751 11.96 23.14 -33.10
CA ILE A 751 13.42 23.24 -33.10
C ILE A 751 13.88 23.49 -31.68
N VAL A 752 14.45 22.47 -31.06
CA VAL A 752 14.87 22.52 -29.65
C VAL A 752 16.29 23.04 -29.54
N ASP A 753 16.50 24.00 -28.63
CA ASP A 753 17.84 24.42 -28.25
C ASP A 753 18.46 23.38 -27.29
N THR A 754 19.37 22.57 -27.81
CA THR A 754 20.08 21.54 -27.06
C THR A 754 21.25 22.06 -26.22
N ASN A 755 21.60 23.36 -26.33
CA ASN A 755 22.70 23.97 -25.59
C ASN A 755 22.25 24.82 -24.39
N ALA A 756 20.95 24.88 -24.09
CA ALA A 756 20.44 25.63 -22.97
C ALA A 756 20.90 25.02 -21.63
N VAL A 757 21.51 25.84 -20.77
CA VAL A 757 21.97 25.45 -19.43
C VAL A 757 20.96 25.94 -18.40
N THR A 758 20.59 25.08 -17.44
CA THR A 758 19.69 25.44 -16.33
C THR A 758 20.36 26.45 -15.38
N ILE A 759 19.62 27.47 -14.96
CA ILE A 759 20.11 28.51 -14.03
C ILE A 759 19.62 28.18 -12.62
N LEU A 760 20.53 28.11 -11.64
CA LEU A 760 20.20 27.81 -10.24
C LEU A 760 19.84 29.09 -9.47
N HIS A 761 18.86 29.03 -8.57
CA HIS A 761 18.34 30.17 -7.81
C HIS A 761 18.55 30.06 -6.30
N SER A 762 18.25 28.91 -5.68
CA SER A 762 18.41 28.73 -4.23
C SER A 762 18.73 27.26 -3.91
N PRO A 763 19.54 26.96 -2.88
CA PRO A 763 20.44 27.87 -2.19
C PRO A 763 21.42 28.54 -3.17
N LEU A 764 21.78 29.81 -2.93
CA LEU A 764 22.79 30.50 -3.74
C LEU A 764 24.16 29.81 -3.56
N ASN A 765 25.04 29.94 -4.55
CA ASN A 765 26.38 29.36 -4.47
C ASN A 765 27.15 29.87 -3.24
N ASP A 766 27.82 28.96 -2.54
CA ASP A 766 28.58 29.20 -1.31
C ASP A 766 27.74 29.74 -0.14
N THR A 767 26.41 29.53 -0.15
CA THR A 767 25.56 29.87 1.01
C THR A 767 25.94 29.00 2.21
N ILE A 768 26.12 29.60 3.37
CA ILE A 768 26.32 28.92 4.65
C ILE A 768 25.05 28.97 5.49
N GLU A 769 24.98 28.16 6.55
CA GLU A 769 23.83 28.11 7.48
C GLU A 769 22.50 27.74 6.78
N VAL A 770 22.58 26.84 5.80
CA VAL A 770 21.39 26.31 5.13
C VAL A 770 20.73 25.24 6.00
N ASP A 771 19.39 25.21 6.05
CA ASP A 771 18.65 24.19 6.78
C ASP A 771 19.03 22.77 6.34
N LEU A 772 18.81 21.79 7.22
CA LEU A 772 19.13 20.38 6.95
C LEU A 772 18.20 19.76 5.89
N ASN A 773 17.08 20.41 5.57
CA ASN A 773 16.13 20.03 4.52
C ASN A 773 15.90 21.20 3.56
N PRO A 774 16.92 21.60 2.76
CA PRO A 774 16.79 22.78 1.92
C PRO A 774 15.83 22.57 0.76
N GLU A 775 15.21 23.67 0.30
CA GLU A 775 14.54 23.71 -0.99
C GLU A 775 15.52 24.15 -2.09
N LEU A 776 15.76 23.27 -3.06
CA LEU A 776 16.53 23.56 -4.27
C LEU A 776 15.59 24.19 -5.31
N LEU A 777 15.95 25.36 -5.83
CA LEU A 777 15.14 26.16 -6.77
C LEU A 777 15.97 26.50 -8.02
N TRP A 778 15.41 26.31 -9.21
CA TRP A 778 16.06 26.66 -10.48
C TRP A 778 15.10 27.27 -11.49
N ALA A 779 15.63 27.88 -12.55
CA ALA A 779 14.83 28.44 -13.63
C ALA A 779 14.32 27.32 -14.57
N GLY A 780 13.01 27.31 -14.84
CA GLY A 780 12.41 26.50 -15.90
C GLY A 780 11.70 27.37 -16.93
N ASN A 781 11.72 26.94 -18.21
CA ASN A 781 11.23 27.79 -19.30
C ASN A 781 10.22 27.15 -20.27
N GLU A 782 9.89 25.86 -20.19
CA GLU A 782 8.99 25.24 -21.18
C GLU A 782 8.18 24.10 -20.55
N THR A 783 6.92 23.97 -20.98
CA THR A 783 6.13 22.75 -20.80
C THR A 783 6.80 21.62 -21.58
N GLU A 784 6.89 20.40 -21.02
CA GLU A 784 7.53 19.18 -21.60
C GLU A 784 9.03 18.94 -21.30
N SER A 785 9.65 19.64 -20.36
CA SER A 785 11.02 19.32 -19.92
C SER A 785 11.04 18.73 -18.52
N THR A 786 11.78 17.63 -18.34
CA THR A 786 12.13 17.13 -17.02
C THR A 786 13.48 17.70 -16.60
N TYR A 787 13.72 17.80 -15.29
CA TYR A 787 14.97 18.26 -14.72
C TYR A 787 15.56 17.12 -13.90
N GLN A 788 16.77 16.72 -14.26
CA GLN A 788 17.54 15.82 -13.42
C GLN A 788 18.35 16.66 -12.44
N VAL A 789 18.13 16.40 -11.15
CA VAL A 789 18.75 17.08 -10.02
C VAL A 789 19.66 16.09 -9.31
N GLU A 790 20.90 16.49 -9.02
CA GLU A 790 21.83 15.72 -8.21
C GLU A 790 22.31 16.56 -7.03
N LEU A 791 22.37 15.95 -5.85
CA LEU A 791 23.02 16.47 -4.64
C LEU A 791 24.12 15.49 -4.23
N ALA A 792 25.32 15.98 -3.97
CA ALA A 792 26.50 15.18 -3.62
C ALA A 792 27.33 15.86 -2.52
N THR A 793 28.22 15.09 -1.88
CA THR A 793 29.21 15.61 -0.92
C THR A 793 30.54 16.00 -1.59
N ASP A 794 30.66 15.82 -2.91
CA ASP A 794 31.87 16.14 -3.66
C ASP A 794 31.58 16.81 -5.02
N THR A 795 32.52 17.65 -5.46
CA THR A 795 32.41 18.39 -6.73
C THR A 795 32.45 17.53 -7.99
N GLN A 796 32.88 16.27 -7.88
CA GLN A 796 32.94 15.32 -9.01
C GLN A 796 31.65 14.49 -9.12
N PHE A 797 30.74 14.59 -8.13
CA PHE A 797 29.50 13.81 -8.02
C PHE A 797 29.78 12.30 -8.05
N ILE A 798 30.75 11.86 -7.24
CA ILE A 798 31.06 10.45 -6.98
C ILE A 798 30.18 9.94 -5.84
N ASP A 799 30.07 10.71 -4.77
CA ASP A 799 29.31 10.41 -3.56
C ASP A 799 27.96 11.18 -3.61
N VAL A 800 27.08 10.69 -4.49
CA VAL A 800 25.74 11.26 -4.70
C VAL A 800 24.80 10.82 -3.58
N ILE A 801 24.20 11.79 -2.89
CA ILE A 801 23.23 11.59 -1.81
C ILE A 801 21.88 11.23 -2.41
N PHE A 802 21.46 12.00 -3.41
CA PHE A 802 20.32 11.65 -4.23
C PHE A 802 20.47 12.17 -5.67
N ALA A 803 19.84 11.43 -6.58
CA ALA A 803 19.63 11.83 -7.95
C ALA A 803 18.16 11.58 -8.29
N THR A 804 17.43 12.62 -8.66
CA THR A 804 16.01 12.51 -9.02
C THR A 804 15.72 13.23 -10.32
N THR A 805 14.59 12.90 -10.94
CA THR A 805 14.08 13.58 -12.12
C THR A 805 12.68 14.09 -11.83
N THR A 806 12.44 15.39 -11.98
CA THR A 806 11.15 16.03 -11.72
C THR A 806 10.72 16.92 -12.88
N LEU A 807 9.41 17.16 -13.01
CA LEU A 807 8.86 18.18 -13.92
C LEU A 807 8.82 19.57 -13.27
N ASP A 808 8.94 19.63 -11.94
CA ASP A 808 8.93 20.88 -11.19
C ASP A 808 10.21 21.68 -11.36
N THR A 809 10.18 22.94 -10.94
CA THR A 809 11.34 23.84 -10.89
C THR A 809 11.86 24.07 -9.48
N SER A 810 11.35 23.30 -8.52
CA SER A 810 11.83 23.24 -7.15
C SER A 810 11.84 21.80 -6.63
N LEU A 811 12.64 21.55 -5.59
CA LEU A 811 12.74 20.27 -4.91
C LEU A 811 13.10 20.48 -3.44
N VAL A 812 12.23 20.08 -2.52
CA VAL A 812 12.55 19.98 -1.10
C VAL A 812 13.37 18.71 -0.87
N VAL A 813 14.48 18.82 -0.15
CA VAL A 813 15.30 17.66 0.21
C VAL A 813 14.69 16.99 1.44
N ASP A 814 13.93 15.91 1.22
CA ASP A 814 13.20 15.20 2.28
C ASP A 814 14.12 14.40 3.22
N THR A 815 15.37 14.15 2.82
CA THR A 815 16.38 13.52 3.69
C THR A 815 17.08 14.57 4.54
N VAL A 816 17.08 14.39 5.86
CA VAL A 816 17.84 15.24 6.78
C VAL A 816 19.33 15.14 6.42
N LEU A 817 19.90 16.25 5.95
CA LEU A 817 21.31 16.33 5.61
C LEU A 817 22.18 16.39 6.87
N GLY A 818 23.40 15.86 6.80
CA GLY A 818 24.40 16.03 7.86
C GLY A 818 24.72 17.50 8.10
N ALA A 819 24.83 17.89 9.37
CA ALA A 819 25.18 19.24 9.82
C ALA A 819 26.63 19.63 9.45
N SER A 820 26.93 20.92 9.41
CA SER A 820 28.27 21.47 9.13
C SER A 820 28.92 20.91 7.86
N THR A 821 28.12 20.43 6.91
CA THR A 821 28.60 19.68 5.75
C THR A 821 28.38 20.51 4.50
N GLU A 822 29.42 20.60 3.68
CA GLU A 822 29.33 21.23 2.35
C GLU A 822 28.74 20.23 1.35
N TYR A 823 27.67 20.64 0.69
CA TYR A 823 27.01 19.89 -0.36
C TYR A 823 27.11 20.62 -1.69
N PHE A 824 27.17 19.84 -2.76
CA PHE A 824 27.23 20.31 -4.14
C PHE A 824 26.00 19.83 -4.88
N TRP A 825 25.35 20.73 -5.60
CA TRP A 825 24.19 20.39 -6.39
C TRP A 825 24.26 20.96 -7.79
N ARG A 826 23.63 20.24 -8.71
CA ARG A 826 23.52 20.62 -10.11
C ARG A 826 22.22 20.12 -10.70
N VAL A 827 21.74 20.84 -11.70
CA VAL A 827 20.52 20.50 -12.42
C VAL A 827 20.82 20.49 -13.91
N ARG A 828 20.30 19.49 -14.63
CA ARG A 828 20.27 19.51 -16.09
C ARG A 828 18.85 19.32 -16.59
N ARG A 829 18.54 20.03 -17.66
CA ARG A 829 17.29 19.86 -18.40
C ARG A 829 17.38 18.62 -19.27
N ASN A 830 16.41 17.73 -19.14
CA ASN A 830 16.15 16.61 -20.03
C ASN A 830 14.94 16.95 -20.90
N THR A 831 15.11 16.80 -22.22
CA THR A 831 14.04 16.91 -23.20
C THR A 831 13.88 15.55 -23.88
N SER A 832 12.76 15.33 -24.58
CA SER A 832 12.55 14.16 -25.44
C SER A 832 13.66 13.94 -26.48
N CYS A 833 14.42 15.00 -26.79
CA CYS A 833 15.45 15.06 -27.82
C CYS A 833 16.87 14.79 -27.33
N HIS A 834 17.21 15.28 -26.14
CA HIS A 834 18.58 15.28 -25.61
C HIS A 834 18.58 15.56 -24.10
N THR A 835 19.61 15.02 -23.44
CA THR A 835 20.00 15.41 -22.09
C THR A 835 20.92 16.62 -22.18
N GLY A 836 20.39 17.80 -21.83
CA GLY A 836 21.12 19.06 -21.86
C GLY A 836 22.36 19.06 -20.95
N PRO A 837 23.24 20.07 -21.11
CA PRO A 837 24.39 20.22 -20.25
C PRO A 837 23.99 20.42 -18.78
N TRP A 838 24.84 19.95 -17.86
CA TRP A 838 24.72 20.30 -16.44
C TRP A 838 24.82 21.81 -16.24
N SER A 839 24.04 22.33 -15.27
CA SER A 839 24.21 23.67 -14.73
C SER A 839 25.63 23.89 -14.20
N ALA A 840 25.93 25.14 -13.86
CA ALA A 840 27.01 25.38 -12.90
C ALA A 840 26.74 24.57 -11.61
N ILE A 841 27.79 24.05 -10.99
CA ILE A 841 27.70 23.40 -9.69
C ILE A 841 27.54 24.53 -8.66
N PHE A 842 26.46 24.49 -7.89
CA PHE A 842 26.33 25.34 -6.71
C PHE A 842 26.69 24.54 -5.46
N SER A 843 27.36 25.18 -4.51
CA SER A 843 27.60 24.64 -3.17
C SER A 843 26.77 25.33 -2.11
N PHE A 844 26.49 24.63 -1.02
CA PHE A 844 26.03 25.23 0.23
C PHE A 844 26.54 24.44 1.43
N THR A 845 26.66 25.08 2.59
CA THR A 845 27.00 24.44 3.86
C THR A 845 25.79 24.44 4.78
N THR A 846 25.41 23.26 5.26
CA THR A 846 24.31 23.12 6.22
C THR A 846 24.64 23.75 7.57
N VAL A 847 23.60 24.11 8.33
CA VAL A 847 23.71 24.67 9.68
C VAL A 847 24.47 23.74 10.63
N ASP A 848 25.15 24.32 11.61
CA ASP A 848 25.78 23.59 12.71
C ASP A 848 24.73 23.09 13.70
N ILE A 849 24.82 21.82 14.11
CA ILE A 849 24.08 21.27 15.25
C ILE A 849 25.05 21.15 16.42
N PHE A 850 24.67 21.70 17.57
CA PHE A 850 25.40 21.57 18.81
C PHE A 850 24.58 20.78 19.81
N CYS A 851 25.07 19.60 20.20
CA CYS A 851 24.43 18.76 21.21
C CYS A 851 25.18 18.85 22.55
N PHE A 852 24.44 18.99 23.64
CA PHE A 852 24.99 19.04 24.99
C PHE A 852 24.01 18.46 26.01
N GLU A 853 24.57 17.96 27.11
CA GLU A 853 23.82 17.37 28.22
C GLU A 853 23.92 18.27 29.45
N MET A 854 22.80 18.44 30.16
CA MET A 854 22.73 19.17 31.43
C MET A 854 21.93 18.39 32.46
N ALA A 855 22.59 18.04 33.56
CA ALA A 855 21.96 17.40 34.72
C ALA A 855 21.40 18.43 35.70
N SER A 856 20.23 18.14 36.29
CA SER A 856 19.66 19.01 37.32
C SER A 856 20.50 18.99 38.59
N ALA A 857 20.82 20.17 39.09
CA ALA A 857 21.41 20.34 40.42
C ALA A 857 20.34 20.42 41.54
N ASP A 858 19.06 20.48 41.18
CA ASP A 858 17.93 20.64 42.10
C ASP A 858 17.36 19.27 42.52
N VAL A 859 18.26 18.37 42.90
CA VAL A 859 18.01 17.00 43.37
C VAL A 859 19.05 16.62 44.44
N PRO A 860 18.76 15.70 45.38
CA PRO A 860 17.54 14.89 45.48
C PRO A 860 16.34 15.67 46.05
N LYS A 861 15.14 15.34 45.59
CA LYS A 861 13.87 15.88 46.10
C LYS A 861 13.05 14.78 46.76
N VAL A 862 12.65 15.01 48.01
CA VAL A 862 11.85 14.06 48.78
C VAL A 862 10.39 14.09 48.31
N ILE A 863 9.84 12.92 47.99
CA ILE A 863 8.42 12.67 47.76
C ILE A 863 7.81 12.23 49.10
N SER A 864 6.94 13.06 49.67
CA SER A 864 6.40 12.85 51.03
C SER A 864 5.52 11.61 51.11
N SER A 865 5.75 10.75 52.11
CA SER A 865 4.90 9.56 52.33
C SER A 865 3.49 9.85 52.90
N SER A 866 3.02 11.09 52.76
CA SER A 866 1.77 11.58 53.33
C SER A 866 1.23 12.76 52.52
N GLY A 867 -0.09 12.78 52.32
CA GLY A 867 -0.75 13.61 51.31
C GLY A 867 -0.60 13.03 49.90
N SER A 868 -1.01 13.80 48.89
CA SER A 868 -0.73 13.57 47.47
C SER A 868 0.24 14.66 47.00
N PRO A 869 1.55 14.54 47.32
CA PRO A 869 2.50 15.63 47.11
C PRO A 869 2.83 15.84 45.63
N THR A 870 2.97 17.11 45.24
CA THR A 870 3.62 17.51 43.99
C THR A 870 5.05 17.94 44.30
N VAL A 871 6.01 17.27 43.67
CA VAL A 871 7.43 17.59 43.74
C VAL A 871 7.84 18.24 42.43
N VAL A 872 8.59 19.35 42.53
CA VAL A 872 9.11 20.09 41.39
C VAL A 872 10.63 20.18 41.52
N SER A 873 11.32 19.86 40.42
CA SER A 873 12.76 20.02 40.24
C SER A 873 13.02 20.90 39.02
N GLU A 874 13.91 21.87 39.16
CA GLU A 874 14.22 22.84 38.11
C GLU A 874 15.61 22.56 37.51
N LEU A 875 15.75 22.78 36.20
CA LEU A 875 17.02 22.77 35.47
C LEU A 875 17.14 24.06 34.66
N LEU A 876 18.10 24.91 35.02
CA LEU A 876 18.35 26.16 34.31
C LEU A 876 19.30 25.92 33.12
N MET A 877 18.77 26.05 31.90
CA MET A 877 19.54 26.07 30.66
C MET A 877 19.95 27.52 30.34
N ILE A 878 21.22 27.86 30.57
CA ILE A 878 21.71 29.22 30.33
C ILE A 878 22.08 29.48 28.88
N ASP A 879 22.50 28.45 28.15
CA ASP A 879 22.83 28.57 26.73
C ASP A 879 21.54 28.52 25.89
N GLY A 880 21.58 29.21 24.75
CA GLY A 880 20.44 29.32 23.84
C GLY A 880 20.69 28.61 22.52
N GLY A 881 19.62 28.37 21.79
CA GLY A 881 19.62 27.68 20.52
C GLY A 881 18.22 27.16 20.22
N ILE A 882 17.93 26.89 18.95
CA ILE A 882 16.64 26.34 18.53
C ILE A 882 16.72 24.83 18.59
N ILE A 883 15.85 24.20 19.39
CA ILE A 883 15.82 22.76 19.61
C ILE A 883 15.55 22.04 18.29
N SER A 884 16.44 21.13 17.92
CA SER A 884 16.26 20.20 16.81
C SER A 884 15.91 18.79 17.29
N ASP A 885 16.37 18.44 18.50
CA ASP A 885 16.15 17.13 19.14
C ASP A 885 16.37 17.23 20.66
N LEU A 886 15.66 16.42 21.45
CA LEU A 886 15.72 16.42 22.93
C LEU A 886 15.48 15.03 23.51
N ASN A 887 16.39 14.59 24.38
CA ASN A 887 16.30 13.36 25.17
C ASN A 887 16.32 13.66 26.68
N LEU A 888 15.67 12.81 27.47
CA LEU A 888 15.77 12.85 28.94
C LEU A 888 16.59 11.66 29.41
N LEU A 889 17.70 11.91 30.10
CA LEU A 889 18.60 10.86 30.57
C LEU A 889 18.61 10.78 32.11
N ASP A 890 18.93 9.60 32.64
CA ASP A 890 19.14 9.34 34.08
C ASP A 890 17.95 9.75 34.97
N LEU A 891 16.72 9.43 34.54
CA LEU A 891 15.53 9.65 35.35
C LEU A 891 15.43 8.58 36.46
N ASP A 892 16.02 8.90 37.62
CA ASP A 892 16.04 8.01 38.80
C ASP A 892 15.05 8.51 39.87
N ILE A 893 14.00 7.73 40.12
CA ILE A 893 13.00 7.99 41.16
C ILE A 893 12.85 6.72 42.02
N SER A 894 13.18 6.80 43.30
CA SER A 894 12.72 5.78 44.24
C SER A 894 11.26 6.01 44.62
N HIS A 895 10.40 5.02 44.46
CA HIS A 895 9.00 5.08 44.90
C HIS A 895 8.44 3.67 45.13
N THR A 896 7.66 3.49 46.20
CA THR A 896 7.20 2.16 46.58
C THR A 896 6.09 1.61 45.67
N TRP A 897 5.38 2.47 44.89
CA TRP A 897 4.53 2.10 43.75
C TRP A 897 4.60 3.13 42.62
N VAL A 898 5.05 2.73 41.43
CA VAL A 898 5.17 3.65 40.28
C VAL A 898 3.80 4.07 39.72
N ALA A 899 2.74 3.27 39.92
CA ALA A 899 1.40 3.62 39.45
C ALA A 899 0.79 4.85 40.14
N ASP A 900 1.38 5.32 41.24
CA ASP A 900 0.92 6.52 41.91
C ASP A 900 1.51 7.79 41.26
N LEU A 901 2.49 7.65 40.36
CA LEU A 901 3.23 8.77 39.78
C LEU A 901 2.65 9.27 38.45
N ASP A 902 2.51 10.58 38.33
CA ASP A 902 2.35 11.33 37.07
C ASP A 902 3.56 12.25 36.91
N VAL A 903 4.41 11.96 35.92
CA VAL A 903 5.68 12.65 35.70
C VAL A 903 5.65 13.41 34.38
N ARG A 904 5.98 14.70 34.43
CA ARG A 904 5.87 15.65 33.31
C ARG A 904 7.12 16.51 33.20
N LEU A 905 7.51 16.82 31.97
CA LEU A 905 8.55 17.79 31.67
C LEU A 905 7.93 19.03 31.03
N THR A 906 8.27 20.22 31.51
CA THR A 906 7.79 21.50 30.97
C THR A 906 8.95 22.35 30.49
N SER A 907 8.84 22.87 29.26
CA SER A 907 9.82 23.78 28.66
C SER A 907 9.70 25.22 29.21
N PRO A 908 10.72 26.07 29.01
CA PRO A 908 10.72 27.46 29.50
C PRO A 908 9.56 28.32 28.98
N ILE A 909 8.96 27.97 27.83
CA ILE A 909 7.83 28.71 27.27
C ILE A 909 6.47 28.11 27.65
N GLY A 910 6.46 26.99 28.38
CA GLY A 910 5.28 26.36 28.96
C GLY A 910 4.72 25.16 28.18
N THR A 911 5.44 24.64 27.19
CA THR A 911 5.08 23.37 26.53
C THR A 911 5.30 22.23 27.50
N GLU A 912 4.34 21.34 27.67
CA GLU A 912 4.37 20.26 28.67
C GLU A 912 4.20 18.90 27.99
N VAL A 913 5.15 18.00 28.23
CA VAL A 913 5.14 16.62 27.76
C VAL A 913 4.95 15.67 28.94
N ILE A 914 4.04 14.70 28.78
CA ILE A 914 3.83 13.62 29.74
C ILE A 914 4.90 12.56 29.51
N LEU A 915 5.75 12.32 30.51
CA LEU A 915 6.75 11.26 30.42
C LEU A 915 6.08 9.90 30.61
N PHE A 916 5.36 9.76 31.72
CA PHE A 916 4.47 8.65 32.00
C PHE A 916 3.45 9.02 33.08
N ASN A 917 2.32 8.33 33.07
CA ASN A 917 1.26 8.50 34.05
C ASN A 917 0.71 7.13 34.48
N SER A 918 0.79 6.86 35.79
CA SER A 918 0.21 5.70 36.46
C SER A 918 0.62 4.35 35.85
N ILE A 919 1.91 4.19 35.54
CA ILE A 919 2.45 2.97 34.90
C ILE A 919 2.87 1.89 35.92
N CYS A 920 3.00 0.64 35.45
CA CYS A 920 3.60 -0.48 36.18
C CYS A 920 2.97 -0.91 37.52
N GLY A 921 1.71 -0.55 37.79
CA GLY A 921 0.94 -1.10 38.90
C GLY A 921 1.65 -0.98 40.26
N SER A 922 1.86 -2.10 40.96
CA SER A 922 2.51 -2.12 42.27
C SER A 922 4.02 -2.33 42.22
N ASP A 923 4.65 -2.13 41.06
CA ASP A 923 6.10 -2.22 40.92
C ASP A 923 6.77 -0.95 41.47
N ASN A 924 8.05 -1.08 41.83
CA ASN A 924 8.80 -0.05 42.53
C ASN A 924 9.87 0.58 41.63
N ASP A 925 10.16 1.83 41.93
CA ASP A 925 11.29 2.61 41.42
C ASP A 925 11.28 2.85 39.89
N VAL A 926 11.87 3.96 39.47
CA VAL A 926 12.06 4.35 38.07
C VAL A 926 13.55 4.59 37.86
N ASP A 927 14.14 3.98 36.84
CA ASP A 927 15.50 4.23 36.35
C ASP A 927 15.46 3.99 34.83
N LEU A 928 15.31 5.08 34.06
CA LEU A 928 15.13 5.06 32.60
C LEU A 928 15.74 6.29 31.93
N ASN A 929 15.98 6.15 30.63
CA ASN A 929 16.12 7.26 29.68
C ASN A 929 14.86 7.31 28.79
N LEU A 930 14.51 8.50 28.30
CA LEU A 930 13.40 8.71 27.40
C LEU A 930 13.86 9.47 26.14
N ASP A 931 13.41 8.98 25.00
CA ASP A 931 13.72 9.46 23.65
C ASP A 931 12.53 9.07 22.76
N ASP A 932 11.94 10.00 22.01
CA ASP A 932 10.77 9.70 21.18
C ASP A 932 11.08 8.91 19.89
N ASP A 933 12.36 8.81 19.51
CA ASP A 933 12.89 7.90 18.47
C ASP A 933 13.18 6.48 19.01
N ALA A 934 13.11 6.27 20.33
CA ALA A 934 13.30 4.95 20.92
C ALA A 934 12.12 4.01 20.64
N PHE A 935 12.42 2.72 20.48
CA PHE A 935 11.41 1.70 20.20
C PHE A 935 10.84 1.07 21.47
N GLY A 936 9.54 1.27 21.71
CA GLY A 936 8.74 0.52 22.68
C GLY A 936 8.52 1.22 24.03
N ASP A 937 7.51 0.72 24.76
CA ASP A 937 7.12 1.23 26.08
C ASP A 937 8.13 0.82 27.17
N PRO A 938 8.27 1.61 28.26
CA PRO A 938 9.07 1.22 29.41
C PRO A 938 8.65 -0.14 30.02
N PRO A 939 9.60 -0.97 30.48
CA PRO A 939 9.31 -2.26 31.11
C PRO A 939 8.67 -2.05 32.49
N CYS A 940 8.07 -3.12 33.04
CA CYS A 940 7.55 -3.12 34.41
C CYS A 940 8.26 -4.23 35.22
N PRO A 941 9.03 -3.90 36.28
CA PRO A 941 9.34 -2.55 36.79
C PRO A 941 10.17 -1.68 35.81
N PRO A 942 9.99 -0.34 35.81
CA PRO A 942 10.67 0.58 34.90
C PRO A 942 12.06 0.98 35.44
N ASN A 943 12.93 0.02 35.73
CA ASN A 943 14.17 0.27 36.47
C ASN A 943 15.42 -0.44 35.92
N ASP A 944 15.53 -0.52 34.60
CA ASP A 944 16.65 -1.19 33.93
C ASP A 944 17.68 -0.23 33.29
N GLY A 945 17.46 1.08 33.38
CA GLY A 945 18.31 2.12 32.80
C GLY A 945 18.26 2.17 31.27
N GLY A 946 17.30 1.50 30.63
CA GLY A 946 17.12 1.49 29.18
C GLY A 946 16.49 2.78 28.65
N THR A 947 16.53 2.96 27.32
CA THR A 947 15.92 4.10 26.62
C THR A 947 14.59 3.67 26.01
N TYR A 948 13.52 4.41 26.31
CA TYR A 948 12.16 4.06 25.91
C TYR A 948 11.36 5.28 25.44
N GLN A 949 10.26 5.03 24.74
CA GLN A 949 9.42 6.10 24.25
C GLN A 949 8.61 6.74 25.39
N PRO A 950 8.63 8.08 25.56
CA PRO A 950 7.72 8.78 26.46
C PRO A 950 6.26 8.70 25.99
N GLN A 951 5.30 8.94 26.90
CA GLN A 951 3.87 8.94 26.54
C GLN A 951 3.45 10.11 25.64
N GLY A 952 4.10 11.28 25.77
CA GLY A 952 4.02 12.40 24.83
C GLY A 952 5.33 12.55 24.04
N LEU A 953 5.31 13.33 22.95
CA LEU A 953 6.44 13.42 22.02
C LEU A 953 7.42 14.51 22.44
N PHE A 954 8.73 14.23 22.45
CA PHE A 954 9.75 15.26 22.70
C PHE A 954 9.97 16.17 21.49
N SER A 955 9.65 15.70 20.29
CA SER A 955 9.53 16.52 19.09
C SER A 955 8.51 17.67 19.21
N ASP A 956 7.62 17.67 20.21
CA ASP A 956 6.76 18.83 20.52
C ASP A 956 7.59 20.05 21.00
N PHE A 957 8.83 19.86 21.46
CA PHE A 957 9.76 20.93 21.82
C PHE A 957 10.57 21.47 20.62
N ASN A 958 10.53 20.81 19.46
CA ASN A 958 11.33 21.20 18.31
C ASN A 958 10.91 22.60 17.80
N GLY A 959 11.90 23.44 17.51
CA GLY A 959 11.68 24.84 17.13
C GLY A 959 11.60 25.83 18.31
N GLU A 960 11.53 25.36 19.56
CA GLU A 960 11.60 26.23 20.74
C GLU A 960 13.04 26.66 21.04
N ASN A 961 13.20 27.75 21.80
CA ASN A 961 14.52 28.11 22.32
C ASN A 961 14.81 27.33 23.59
N VAL A 962 15.95 26.62 23.64
CA VAL A 962 16.33 25.79 24.80
C VAL A 962 16.56 26.59 26.09
N ARG A 963 16.86 27.90 25.98
CA ARG A 963 17.22 28.75 27.12
C ARG A 963 16.05 28.96 28.08
N GLY A 964 16.31 28.71 29.36
CA GLY A 964 15.42 29.04 30.47
C GLY A 964 15.25 27.89 31.46
N ASP A 965 14.23 27.99 32.30
CA ASP A 965 13.95 27.00 33.34
C ASP A 965 13.14 25.83 32.76
N TRP A 966 13.74 24.65 32.77
CA TRP A 966 13.05 23.40 32.51
C TRP A 966 12.55 22.82 33.82
N ILE A 967 11.30 22.37 33.84
CA ILE A 967 10.62 21.97 35.08
C ILE A 967 10.21 20.51 34.96
N LEU A 968 10.80 19.64 35.79
CA LEU A 968 10.33 18.28 35.99
C LEU A 968 9.34 18.26 37.16
N THR A 969 8.11 17.87 36.87
CA THR A 969 7.03 17.73 37.87
C THR A 969 6.74 16.27 38.12
N VAL A 970 6.82 15.84 39.38
CA VAL A 970 6.46 14.50 39.86
C VAL A 970 5.26 14.65 40.79
N ASN A 971 4.09 14.20 40.35
CA ASN A 971 2.88 14.14 41.17
C ASN A 971 2.72 12.73 41.73
N ASP A 972 2.65 12.60 43.05
CA ASP A 972 2.17 11.39 43.71
C ASP A 972 0.68 11.56 44.00
N LEU A 973 -0.14 10.77 43.30
CA LEU A 973 -1.59 10.89 43.24
C LEU A 973 -2.29 10.20 44.40
N GLU A 974 -1.59 9.34 45.13
CA GLU A 974 -2.13 8.58 46.26
C GLU A 974 -1.46 9.01 47.57
N ASN A 975 -2.02 8.56 48.69
CA ASN A 975 -1.50 8.88 50.02
C ASN A 975 -1.25 7.56 50.72
N ASN A 976 0.00 7.16 51.00
CA ASN A 976 0.41 6.18 52.05
C ASN A 976 1.91 5.81 51.97
N ASP A 977 2.52 6.00 50.83
CA ASP A 977 3.91 5.73 50.50
C ASP A 977 4.54 6.97 49.83
N GLY A 978 5.84 6.92 49.65
CA GLY A 978 6.61 8.06 49.16
C GLY A 978 7.99 7.59 48.70
N GLY A 979 8.88 8.54 48.48
CA GLY A 979 10.07 8.27 47.69
C GLY A 979 11.02 9.44 47.58
N SER A 980 11.87 9.43 46.57
CA SER A 980 12.75 10.54 46.23
C SER A 980 13.09 10.55 44.75
N LEU A 981 13.01 11.71 44.12
CA LEU A 981 13.70 11.98 42.85
C LEU A 981 15.19 12.12 43.15
N HIS A 982 16.03 11.33 42.50
CA HIS A 982 17.47 11.24 42.74
C HIS A 982 18.28 12.00 41.69
N SER A 983 17.95 11.83 40.42
CA SER A 983 18.57 12.51 39.29
C SER A 983 17.63 12.60 38.09
N TRP A 984 17.97 13.52 37.19
CA TRP A 984 17.46 13.64 35.82
C TRP A 984 18.34 14.63 35.06
N SER A 985 18.44 14.45 33.75
CA SER A 985 19.21 15.31 32.85
C SER A 985 18.53 15.44 31.49
N ILE A 986 18.81 16.55 30.81
CA ILE A 986 18.37 16.79 29.43
C ILE A 986 19.61 16.72 28.53
N GLU A 987 19.57 15.84 27.53
CA GLU A 987 20.44 15.94 26.35
C GLU A 987 19.65 16.65 25.26
N VAL A 988 20.24 17.69 24.65
CA VAL A 988 19.55 18.50 23.65
C VAL A 988 20.48 18.88 22.54
N CYS A 989 20.00 18.74 21.31
CA CYS A 989 20.66 19.24 20.12
C CYS A 989 19.97 20.52 19.66
N VAL A 990 20.77 21.56 19.40
CA VAL A 990 20.27 22.85 18.94
C VAL A 990 20.97 23.34 17.69
N THR A 991 20.23 24.07 16.88
CA THR A 991 20.76 24.95 15.82
C THR A 991 20.90 26.37 16.34
N ASN A 992 21.74 27.19 15.70
CA ASN A 992 21.99 28.58 16.11
C ASN A 992 22.42 28.71 17.59
N PHE A 993 23.33 27.82 18.03
CA PHE A 993 23.84 27.81 19.40
C PHE A 993 24.38 29.20 19.80
N SER A 994 23.92 29.69 20.94
CA SER A 994 24.25 31.00 21.48
C SER A 994 24.63 30.87 22.96
N CYS A 995 25.93 30.86 23.24
CA CYS A 995 26.41 30.78 24.61
C CYS A 995 26.05 32.04 25.42
N ASN A 996 25.66 31.89 26.68
CA ASN A 996 25.45 33.01 27.59
C ASN A 996 26.78 33.67 27.98
N LYS A 997 26.90 35.00 27.77
CA LYS A 997 28.10 35.77 28.11
C LYS A 997 28.01 36.48 29.47
N VAL A 998 27.03 36.09 30.29
CA VAL A 998 26.79 36.67 31.61
C VAL A 998 27.16 35.67 32.69
N VAL A 999 28.10 36.03 33.56
CA VAL A 999 28.46 35.28 34.77
C VAL A 999 27.41 35.53 35.84
N ILE A 1000 26.83 34.45 36.40
CA ILE A 1000 25.67 34.52 37.30
C ILE A 1000 25.94 33.99 38.72
N ASN A 1001 27.06 33.30 38.95
CA ASN A 1001 27.48 32.82 40.28
C ASN A 1001 28.98 33.02 40.52
N THR A 1002 29.44 32.76 41.74
CA THR A 1002 30.86 32.90 42.16
C THR A 1002 31.64 31.59 42.15
N ASP A 1003 31.07 30.53 41.58
CA ASP A 1003 31.69 29.21 41.59
C ASP A 1003 32.95 29.21 40.70
N SER A 1004 33.92 28.35 41.03
CA SER A 1004 35.20 28.30 40.30
C SER A 1004 35.08 27.63 38.93
N ASP A 1005 34.05 26.81 38.74
CA ASP A 1005 33.73 26.07 37.52
C ASP A 1005 32.23 25.73 37.47
N GLY A 1006 31.76 25.23 36.32
CA GLY A 1006 30.37 24.79 36.12
C GLY A 1006 29.41 25.87 35.61
N PRO A 1007 28.12 25.53 35.42
CA PRO A 1007 27.11 26.40 34.81
C PRO A 1007 27.04 27.79 35.47
N GLY A 1008 27.19 28.85 34.68
CA GLY A 1008 27.09 30.23 35.12
C GLY A 1008 28.34 30.82 35.77
N SER A 1009 29.42 30.02 35.88
CA SER A 1009 30.71 30.46 36.42
C SER A 1009 31.50 31.31 35.41
N LEU A 1010 32.45 32.11 35.91
CA LEU A 1010 33.34 32.90 35.04
C LEU A 1010 34.15 32.02 34.10
N LYS A 1011 34.59 30.85 34.55
CA LYS A 1011 35.42 29.95 33.76
C LYS A 1011 34.65 29.37 32.58
N GLN A 1012 33.45 28.83 32.83
CA GLN A 1012 32.58 28.29 31.77
C GLN A 1012 32.21 29.36 30.72
N VAL A 1013 31.85 30.57 31.16
CA VAL A 1013 31.51 31.68 30.25
C VAL A 1013 32.71 32.08 29.38
N LEU A 1014 33.94 32.00 29.92
CA LEU A 1014 35.16 32.27 29.16
C LEU A 1014 35.52 31.14 28.20
N GLU A 1015 35.21 29.88 28.52
CA GLU A 1015 35.47 28.72 27.65
C GLU A 1015 34.67 28.79 26.34
N CYS A 1016 33.45 29.32 26.37
CA CYS A 1016 32.63 29.48 25.18
C CYS A 1016 32.74 30.87 24.52
N ALA A 1017 33.53 31.81 25.07
CA ALA A 1017 33.69 33.17 24.54
C ALA A 1017 34.52 33.19 23.24
N GLN A 1018 34.07 33.94 22.24
CA GLN A 1018 34.76 34.12 20.95
C GLN A 1018 35.39 35.52 20.89
N SER A 1019 36.44 35.68 20.07
CA SER A 1019 37.05 36.99 19.82
C SER A 1019 36.01 38.01 19.34
N GLY A 1020 35.87 39.14 20.05
CA GLY A 1020 34.85 40.17 19.84
C GLY A 1020 33.77 40.22 20.93
N ASP A 1021 33.64 39.17 21.74
CA ASP A 1021 32.62 39.08 22.78
C ASP A 1021 32.89 40.02 23.97
N THR A 1022 31.80 40.39 24.66
CA THR A 1022 31.84 41.06 25.95
C THR A 1022 31.23 40.17 27.02
N VAL A 1023 32.07 39.70 27.95
CA VAL A 1023 31.67 38.97 29.15
C VAL A 1023 31.26 39.96 30.23
N THR A 1024 30.07 39.79 30.78
CA THR A 1024 29.53 40.65 31.86
C THR A 1024 29.18 39.83 33.10
N PHE A 1025 28.95 40.50 34.22
CA PHE A 1025 28.52 39.85 35.47
C PHE A 1025 27.12 40.32 35.84
N HIS A 1026 26.29 39.39 36.28
CA HIS A 1026 24.96 39.69 36.80
C HIS A 1026 25.07 40.68 37.98
N SER A 1027 24.09 41.59 38.11
CA SER A 1027 24.13 42.66 39.11
C SER A 1027 24.20 42.16 40.56
N ASP A 1028 23.69 40.95 40.81
CA ASP A 1028 23.67 40.34 42.15
C ASP A 1028 25.07 39.93 42.64
N LEU A 1029 26.04 39.83 41.74
CA LEU A 1029 27.44 39.53 42.07
C LEU A 1029 28.22 40.79 42.48
N ALA A 1030 27.58 41.95 42.53
CA ALA A 1030 28.19 43.17 43.05
C ALA A 1030 28.71 42.97 44.49
N ASN A 1031 29.96 43.37 44.75
CA ASN A 1031 30.65 43.21 46.04
C ASN A 1031 31.06 41.78 46.41
N SER A 1032 31.00 40.83 45.47
CA SER A 1032 31.50 39.46 45.68
C SER A 1032 33.01 39.34 45.41
N THR A 1033 33.64 38.29 45.95
CA THR A 1033 35.03 37.91 45.66
C THR A 1033 35.06 36.50 45.07
N PHE A 1034 35.52 36.39 43.83
CA PHE A 1034 35.67 35.14 43.09
C PHE A 1034 37.02 34.54 43.43
N SER A 1035 37.01 33.38 44.08
CA SER A 1035 38.22 32.59 44.30
C SER A 1035 38.39 31.61 43.15
N ILE A 1036 39.41 31.81 42.33
CA ILE A 1036 39.69 30.92 41.20
C ILE A 1036 40.60 29.77 41.64
N ASP A 1037 40.37 28.57 41.11
CA ASP A 1037 41.14 27.36 41.41
C ASP A 1037 42.30 27.11 40.44
N SER A 1038 42.34 27.87 39.35
CA SER A 1038 43.31 27.80 38.27
C SER A 1038 43.51 29.19 37.66
N THR A 1039 44.69 29.44 37.07
CA THR A 1039 44.98 30.73 36.42
C THR A 1039 44.08 30.91 35.20
N ILE A 1040 43.40 32.06 35.09
CA ILE A 1040 42.61 32.40 33.90
C ILE A 1040 43.58 32.68 32.74
N VAL A 1041 43.43 31.95 31.63
CA VAL A 1041 44.24 32.13 30.43
C VAL A 1041 43.36 32.65 29.31
N LEU A 1042 43.69 33.83 28.79
CA LEU A 1042 42.93 34.50 27.74
C LEU A 1042 43.71 34.41 26.41
N SER A 1043 43.22 33.56 25.51
CA SER A 1043 43.69 33.44 24.12
C SER A 1043 42.88 34.30 23.15
N GLU A 1044 41.61 34.55 23.48
CA GLU A 1044 40.67 35.29 22.64
C GLU A 1044 40.72 36.80 22.88
N SER A 1045 40.35 37.58 21.86
CA SER A 1045 40.27 39.04 21.95
C SER A 1045 38.91 39.47 22.50
N ILE A 1046 38.78 39.57 23.83
CA ILE A 1046 37.49 39.79 24.50
C ILE A 1046 37.49 40.96 25.48
N THR A 1047 36.30 41.45 25.81
CA THR A 1047 36.10 42.41 26.91
C THR A 1047 35.49 41.71 28.12
N ILE A 1048 36.07 41.88 29.30
CA ILE A 1048 35.49 41.44 30.57
C ILE A 1048 35.09 42.67 31.38
N MET A 1049 33.80 42.79 31.69
CA MET A 1049 33.23 43.97 32.33
C MET A 1049 32.46 43.61 33.59
N GLY A 1050 32.93 44.12 34.73
CA GLY A 1050 32.24 44.01 36.02
C GLY A 1050 30.91 44.78 36.03
N PRO A 1051 30.07 44.58 37.07
CA PRO A 1051 28.74 45.21 37.15
C PRO A 1051 28.84 46.73 37.28
N ASP A 1052 27.83 47.44 36.79
CA ASP A 1052 27.78 48.92 36.76
C ASP A 1052 27.80 49.57 38.16
N SER A 1053 27.54 48.82 39.24
CA SER A 1053 27.58 49.30 40.61
C SER A 1053 28.07 48.23 41.61
N GLY A 1054 28.92 48.63 42.57
CA GLY A 1054 29.55 47.73 43.55
C GLY A 1054 30.99 47.33 43.17
N GLU A 1055 31.79 46.85 44.13
CA GLU A 1055 33.19 46.44 43.91
C GLU A 1055 33.32 44.91 43.88
N MET A 1056 33.29 44.28 42.71
CA MET A 1056 33.61 42.85 42.61
C MET A 1056 35.13 42.61 42.54
N SER A 1057 35.60 41.47 43.03
CA SER A 1057 37.02 41.08 43.02
C SER A 1057 37.25 39.68 42.45
N ILE A 1058 38.26 39.49 41.61
CA ILE A 1058 38.75 38.16 41.19
C ILE A 1058 40.12 37.94 41.87
N ASP A 1059 40.22 36.99 42.77
CA ASP A 1059 41.41 36.78 43.61
C ASP A 1059 42.12 35.47 43.24
N GLY A 1060 43.41 35.58 42.89
CA GLY A 1060 44.27 34.44 42.56
C GLY A 1060 44.73 33.64 43.79
N GLY A 1061 44.57 34.16 45.01
CA GLY A 1061 44.87 33.44 46.25
C GLY A 1061 46.26 32.77 46.24
N GLN A 1062 46.32 31.45 46.43
CA GLN A 1062 47.61 30.72 46.47
C GLN A 1062 48.19 30.38 45.08
N LEU A 1063 47.48 30.69 43.98
CA LEU A 1063 47.95 30.38 42.63
C LEU A 1063 49.20 31.17 42.27
N ALA A 1064 49.91 30.75 41.22
CA ALA A 1064 51.04 31.50 40.73
C ALA A 1064 50.63 32.90 40.23
N ARG A 1065 49.48 32.99 39.55
CA ARG A 1065 48.90 34.27 39.12
C ARG A 1065 47.41 34.17 38.84
N THR A 1066 46.75 35.31 38.76
CA THR A 1066 45.29 35.40 38.55
C THR A 1066 44.91 35.29 37.08
N LEU A 1067 45.58 36.06 36.22
CA LEU A 1067 45.25 36.15 34.80
C LEU A 1067 46.51 36.17 33.92
N THR A 1068 46.42 35.49 32.76
CA THR A 1068 47.43 35.54 31.69
C THR A 1068 46.76 35.90 30.37
N VAL A 1069 47.27 36.91 29.68
CA VAL A 1069 46.88 37.24 28.30
C VAL A 1069 47.93 36.69 27.35
N LEU A 1070 47.55 35.81 26.43
CA LEU A 1070 48.48 35.18 25.49
C LEU A 1070 48.82 36.10 24.30
N THR A 1071 49.91 35.80 23.61
CA THR A 1071 50.32 36.52 22.40
C THR A 1071 49.26 36.40 21.30
N GLY A 1072 48.86 37.54 20.73
CA GLY A 1072 47.82 37.63 19.69
C GLY A 1072 46.44 38.03 20.20
N ALA A 1073 46.19 37.93 21.52
CA ALA A 1073 44.93 38.34 22.13
C ALA A 1073 44.87 39.87 22.37
N HIS A 1074 43.70 40.46 22.16
CA HIS A 1074 43.39 41.85 22.51
C HIS A 1074 42.30 41.89 23.59
N VAL A 1075 42.69 42.09 24.84
CA VAL A 1075 41.79 41.98 26.01
C VAL A 1075 41.52 43.36 26.62
N GLU A 1076 40.26 43.66 26.94
CA GLU A 1076 39.87 44.83 27.74
C GLU A 1076 39.22 44.40 29.06
N LEU A 1077 39.69 44.92 30.19
CA LEU A 1077 39.15 44.64 31.53
C LEU A 1077 38.56 45.93 32.12
N ILE A 1078 37.30 45.88 32.59
CA ILE A 1078 36.53 47.07 32.97
C ILE A 1078 35.84 46.89 34.33
N ASN A 1079 35.99 47.85 35.25
CA ASN A 1079 35.18 48.01 36.49
C ASN A 1079 35.20 46.82 37.48
N PHE A 1080 36.37 46.26 37.81
CA PHE A 1080 36.51 45.29 38.91
C PHE A 1080 37.92 45.28 39.52
N ARG A 1081 38.09 44.52 40.61
CA ARG A 1081 39.36 44.36 41.32
C ARG A 1081 40.02 43.01 41.03
N ILE A 1082 41.35 42.99 41.02
CA ILE A 1082 42.13 41.76 40.76
C ILE A 1082 43.12 41.55 41.90
N GLY A 1083 42.95 40.47 42.67
CA GLY A 1083 43.85 40.06 43.73
C GLY A 1083 44.99 39.23 43.17
N ALA A 1084 46.24 39.56 43.52
CA ALA A 1084 47.42 38.83 43.07
C ALA A 1084 47.57 37.46 43.75
N GLY A 1085 48.07 36.47 43.01
CA GLY A 1085 48.58 35.22 43.54
C GLY A 1085 49.99 35.32 44.14
N THR A 1086 50.66 34.18 44.36
CA THR A 1086 51.97 34.06 45.02
C THR A 1086 53.19 34.11 44.10
N GLY A 1087 53.00 34.16 42.77
CA GLY A 1087 54.09 34.16 41.80
C GLY A 1087 54.90 35.46 41.83
N LEU A 1088 56.23 35.33 41.73
CA LEU A 1088 57.16 36.45 41.87
C LEU A 1088 57.12 37.45 40.70
N VAL A 1089 56.64 37.03 39.53
CA VAL A 1089 56.61 37.87 38.32
C VAL A 1089 55.20 37.83 37.73
N GLY A 1090 54.51 38.98 37.72
CA GLY A 1090 53.15 39.13 37.22
C GLY A 1090 52.14 38.35 38.06
N GLY A 1091 52.18 38.53 39.39
CA GLY A 1091 51.35 37.80 40.34
C GLY A 1091 49.84 38.01 40.20
N ALA A 1092 49.38 39.16 39.70
CA ALA A 1092 47.99 39.35 39.30
C ALA A 1092 47.81 39.12 37.80
N ILE A 1093 48.58 39.83 36.97
CA ILE A 1093 48.46 39.77 35.51
C ILE A 1093 49.83 39.53 34.87
N LEU A 1094 49.88 38.55 33.96
CA LEU A 1094 50.94 38.42 32.96
C LEU A 1094 50.36 38.74 31.57
N ASN A 1095 50.81 39.81 30.93
CA ASN A 1095 50.37 40.18 29.58
C ASN A 1095 51.45 39.92 28.53
N GLU A 1096 51.21 38.93 27.66
CA GLU A 1096 52.01 38.63 26.45
C GLU A 1096 51.32 39.11 25.16
N GLY A 1097 50.11 39.68 25.26
CA GLY A 1097 49.29 40.22 24.16
C GLY A 1097 49.05 41.73 24.30
N SER A 1098 47.86 42.20 23.90
CA SER A 1098 47.44 43.60 24.06
C SER A 1098 46.39 43.71 25.16
N LEU A 1099 46.61 44.59 26.14
CA LEU A 1099 45.74 44.74 27.30
C LEU A 1099 45.26 46.19 27.46
N ILE A 1100 43.96 46.36 27.69
CA ILE A 1100 43.35 47.63 28.06
C ILE A 1100 42.74 47.46 29.45
N LEU A 1101 43.10 48.34 30.40
CA LEU A 1101 42.49 48.38 31.73
C LEU A 1101 41.69 49.66 31.89
N ARG A 1102 40.43 49.54 32.33
CA ARG A 1102 39.54 50.67 32.58
C ARG A 1102 38.92 50.57 33.97
N ASN A 1103 39.22 51.52 34.84
CA ASN A 1103 38.74 51.53 36.24
C ASN A 1103 39.04 50.21 36.99
N ILE A 1104 40.26 49.69 36.87
CA ILE A 1104 40.67 48.42 37.50
C ILE A 1104 41.54 48.69 38.73
N THR A 1105 41.22 48.03 39.85
CA THR A 1105 42.08 48.05 41.06
C THR A 1105 42.77 46.72 41.24
N ILE A 1106 44.10 46.68 41.18
CA ILE A 1106 44.89 45.47 41.41
C ILE A 1106 45.43 45.53 42.84
N PHE A 1107 45.20 44.49 43.64
CA PHE A 1107 45.66 44.44 45.03
C PHE A 1107 46.53 43.22 45.28
N ASN A 1108 47.54 43.37 46.15
CA ASN A 1108 48.39 42.27 46.60
C ASN A 1108 48.24 42.05 48.10
N THR A 1109 47.70 40.90 48.50
CA THR A 1109 47.62 40.52 49.92
C THR A 1109 48.83 39.72 50.39
N HIS A 1110 49.74 39.36 49.47
CA HIS A 1110 50.94 38.59 49.74
C HIS A 1110 52.14 39.50 49.97
N ASN A 1111 52.68 39.50 51.20
CA ASN A 1111 53.84 40.29 51.57
C ASN A 1111 55.16 39.59 51.18
N LEU A 1112 55.33 39.30 49.88
CA LEU A 1112 56.49 38.60 49.34
C LEU A 1112 57.54 39.60 48.82
N PRO A 1113 58.81 39.51 49.26
CA PRO A 1113 59.85 40.41 48.79
C PRO A 1113 60.13 40.19 47.30
N PHE A 1114 60.23 41.28 46.54
CA PHE A 1114 60.53 41.32 45.10
C PHE A 1114 59.44 40.85 44.14
N GLN A 1115 58.20 40.67 44.60
CA GLN A 1115 57.08 40.31 43.74
C GLN A 1115 56.66 41.48 42.84
N THR A 1116 56.50 41.25 41.52
CA THR A 1116 55.79 42.18 40.62
C THR A 1116 54.33 41.76 40.49
N THR A 1117 53.41 42.72 40.70
CA THR A 1117 51.96 42.46 40.64
C THR A 1117 51.46 42.35 39.20
N VAL A 1118 52.04 43.11 38.28
CA VAL A 1118 51.74 43.04 36.85
C VAL A 1118 53.06 42.92 36.10
N GLU A 1119 53.15 41.94 35.20
CA GLU A 1119 54.23 41.82 34.23
C GLU A 1119 53.63 42.03 32.83
N ASN A 1120 54.19 42.97 32.06
CA ASN A 1120 53.62 43.37 30.78
C ASN A 1120 54.69 43.36 29.68
N ASN A 1121 54.56 42.40 28.76
CA ASN A 1121 55.45 42.18 27.63
C ASN A 1121 54.88 42.67 26.29
N GLY A 1122 53.59 43.05 26.23
CA GLY A 1122 52.94 43.63 25.05
C GLY A 1122 52.33 45.04 25.26
N PRO A 1123 51.50 45.54 24.34
CA PRO A 1123 50.86 46.86 24.49
C PRO A 1123 49.90 46.91 25.70
N LEU A 1124 50.01 47.96 26.51
CA LEU A 1124 49.13 48.23 27.66
C LEU A 1124 48.59 49.66 27.60
N VAL A 1125 47.27 49.81 27.67
CA VAL A 1125 46.59 51.10 27.71
C VAL A 1125 45.71 51.20 28.96
N LEU A 1126 45.76 52.33 29.65
CA LEU A 1126 45.00 52.57 30.88
C LEU A 1126 43.99 53.70 30.67
N PHE A 1127 42.74 53.49 31.12
CA PHE A 1127 41.67 54.48 31.10
C PHE A 1127 41.00 54.61 32.48
N GLY A 1128 40.61 55.83 32.85
CA GLY A 1128 39.94 56.09 34.13
C GLY A 1128 40.83 55.81 35.36
N ASP A 1129 40.21 55.40 36.46
CA ASP A 1129 40.88 55.23 37.75
C ASP A 1129 41.45 53.82 37.92
N CYS A 1130 42.66 53.58 37.39
CA CYS A 1130 43.38 52.32 37.59
C CYS A 1130 44.38 52.44 38.76
N VAL A 1131 44.25 51.57 39.77
CA VAL A 1131 45.04 51.63 41.02
C VAL A 1131 45.78 50.31 41.25
N ILE A 1132 47.03 50.37 41.70
CA ILE A 1132 47.78 49.20 42.18
C ILE A 1132 48.05 49.38 43.68
N GLU A 1133 47.42 48.55 44.50
CA GLU A 1133 47.61 48.43 45.94
C GLU A 1133 48.66 47.35 46.18
N GLN A 1134 49.92 47.76 46.37
CA GLN A 1134 51.07 46.86 46.53
C GLN A 1134 51.39 46.54 47.99
#